data_AF-A0A9D7XCI1-F1
#
_entry.id   AF-A0A9D7XCI1-F1
#
_cell.length_a   1.000
_cell.length_b   1.000
_cell.length_c   1.000
_cell.angle_alpha   90.00
_cell.angle_beta   90.00
_cell.angle_gamma   90.00
#
_symmetry.space_group_name_H-M   'P 1'
#
loop_
_entity.id
_entity.type
_entity.pdbx_description
1 polymer ?
#
loop_
_entity_poly.entity_id
_entity_poly.type
_entity_poly.pdbx_seq_one_letter_code
_entity_poly.pdbx_strand_id
1 'polypeptide(L)'
;MSPRLLILPLVLLLAACTSMPTAAFEPAPQPVKDPRGVPIGEFLASVYTYPTGRFDPRWLEAARVQDRQLAKAMPVGDFAHLKDTDALDPNGFTPLGPQPIQDGLDLNAGRINDIVVSPQPLIPGDPNSYRAFAASDGGGVWRSENCCSAATTWEPVTDDADIESIAIGDLEIDPNNPDVIYAGTGDLRFGTWAFGAAGVLKSVDGGDSWEVLGRDVFVPNYPAALSTFSQYQAVGKVAVDPNNSRKLAVGTKTGLYFSYDAGSSWTGPCLTNPYGPSSANPHRQDITGLLALNFAGSTTLVAAVGTRGSATPVQPDLDRNGANGIYRAPMPAAGCPVGWQLISRPDNGWPANTGAGIAFGPIGRIEIAAAPQDPNILYAEAIDPQSFSIIGLWRSSDAGNSWQARATPAQFSGCEPGTQNWYNAGITVSPSNVDDVVLSAWWLYRSTDGAATFSNQLCSNDNATVHIDQHARAFVGGDPNRLLIGNDGGVYYTDEASLPRPRYTPLNLSINSIEFYSGDLIANFASANPRVVIGGAQDNGTSSLVQFGDPAVADVWQHIYGGDGITTRIEPVFAQRVYMSSQRGDIVASINGANAPEVNASGPWGPGETTGDRKSFLMPFDLYKYGDTAVADSGCAGNAGCNHLIAGTYRVWESTNGASGASAAARWSAISPDLTKNNLIVGSDNRSVIQSIRFAVSTRRVAMVGTLDGNVWFGFGLGTGAASWVNVTGNNAVLPNRSILGVATDPQTPTIGYAAVAGFGANTPTTPGHVYQVRCNADCSSFSWRDVSGNLPDVPANVVVVNPWLPRQVFVGTDWGLYYTDNVEATQPIWQRFLGLPRAMIWDIAIDRGFTTMAVFTRSRGAWVWPLPRAASQPNLTGLWTAAGEDGWGLSLAHQGTVLAPAWYTYDASGRPAWMLISGAARQADGSYTGDVYRFTGTPFAQINGAPANQPGTIVGSSRFSLQDSGQLRFDYTVDNVSQSKTLQRVAPGPIPACQFVSGSRAGASNHTDLWWNPAESGWGLHLTEAGKLIFVAWYTYASDGKPMWLTAVLSRQADGRYAGALNRPNAGTPFLQINGGLATSFPVPEVGSAALSFSDGERGTFSYTLDGVSQQKAIERLVYAGPQQTVCQ
;
A
#
# COMPACT_ATOMS: atom_id res chain seq x y z
N MET A 1 27.51 -37.35 -65.21
CA MET A 1 27.80 -38.62 -64.52
C MET A 1 28.63 -38.27 -63.30
N SER A 2 28.14 -38.62 -62.09
CA SER A 2 28.87 -38.52 -60.81
C SER A 2 30.35 -38.88 -60.97
N PRO A 3 31.31 -38.28 -60.23
CA PRO A 3 31.31 -38.42 -58.77
C PRO A 3 32.12 -37.38 -57.94
N ARG A 4 32.15 -37.63 -56.61
CA ARG A 4 33.26 -37.46 -55.63
C ARG A 4 33.20 -36.31 -54.60
N LEU A 5 33.05 -36.77 -53.35
CA LEU A 5 33.67 -36.30 -52.11
C LEU A 5 35.16 -36.69 -52.07
N LEU A 6 36.04 -35.81 -51.55
CA LEU A 6 37.01 -36.01 -50.44
C LEU A 6 38.24 -35.07 -50.51
N ILE A 7 38.39 -34.30 -49.42
CA ILE A 7 39.61 -33.85 -48.69
C ILE A 7 40.45 -32.65 -49.20
N LEU A 8 40.56 -31.66 -48.29
CA LEU A 8 41.43 -30.46 -48.13
C LEU A 8 42.95 -30.66 -48.45
N PRO A 9 43.85 -29.62 -48.50
CA PRO A 9 43.70 -28.17 -48.23
C PRO A 9 44.43 -27.19 -49.22
N LEU A 10 44.25 -25.88 -48.95
CA LEU A 10 45.26 -24.78 -48.92
C LEU A 10 45.12 -23.58 -49.91
N VAL A 11 44.42 -22.54 -49.40
CA VAL A 11 44.75 -21.08 -49.33
C VAL A 11 45.11 -20.32 -50.62
N LEU A 12 44.27 -19.35 -51.06
CA LEU A 12 44.42 -17.89 -50.81
C LEU A 12 43.37 -17.03 -51.56
N LEU A 13 42.70 -16.17 -50.76
CA LEU A 13 42.16 -14.83 -51.03
C LEU A 13 40.79 -14.58 -51.74
N LEU A 14 40.05 -13.68 -51.06
CA LEU A 14 38.96 -12.78 -51.47
C LEU A 14 37.49 -13.22 -51.32
N ALA A 15 36.94 -12.78 -50.18
CA ALA A 15 35.77 -11.89 -50.04
C ALA A 15 34.34 -12.40 -50.34
N ALA A 16 33.45 -11.97 -49.44
CA ALA A 16 31.98 -11.97 -49.48
C ALA A 16 31.26 -13.25 -49.01
N CYS A 17 30.85 -13.25 -47.74
CA CYS A 17 29.44 -13.12 -47.32
C CYS A 17 29.27 -13.51 -45.84
N THR A 18 28.69 -12.62 -45.04
CA THR A 18 27.63 -12.87 -44.03
C THR A 18 27.49 -11.64 -43.13
N SER A 19 26.61 -10.72 -43.51
CA SER A 19 26.04 -9.74 -42.58
C SER A 19 24.75 -10.33 -42.02
N MET A 20 24.85 -10.97 -40.86
CA MET A 20 23.73 -11.01 -39.90
C MET A 20 23.60 -9.61 -39.31
N PRO A 21 22.38 -9.07 -39.09
CA PRO A 21 22.25 -7.80 -38.38
C PRO A 21 22.56 -8.06 -36.91
N THR A 22 23.72 -7.62 -36.46
CA THR A 22 23.95 -7.30 -35.06
C THR A 22 22.89 -6.27 -34.68
N ALA A 23 22.05 -6.60 -33.70
CA ALA A 23 21.24 -5.61 -33.00
C ALA A 23 22.22 -4.59 -32.40
N ALA A 24 22.38 -3.46 -33.07
CA ALA A 24 23.02 -2.30 -32.49
C ALA A 24 22.09 -1.87 -31.35
N PHE A 25 22.57 -1.98 -30.12
CA PHE A 25 22.01 -1.21 -29.01
C PHE A 25 22.09 0.25 -29.45
N GLU A 26 20.93 0.84 -29.77
CA GLU A 26 20.85 2.29 -29.86
C GLU A 26 21.22 2.84 -28.47
N PRO A 27 22.16 3.78 -28.36
CA PRO A 27 22.36 4.49 -27.11
C PRO A 27 21.03 5.18 -26.79
N ALA A 28 20.50 4.93 -25.59
CA ALA A 28 19.29 5.59 -25.10
C ALA A 28 19.37 7.10 -25.39
N PRO A 29 18.29 7.73 -25.88
CA PRO A 29 18.30 9.16 -26.16
C PRO A 29 18.70 9.91 -24.89
N GLN A 30 19.74 10.72 -25.03
CA GLN A 30 20.27 11.61 -24.01
C GLN A 30 19.12 12.36 -23.32
N PRO A 31 19.02 12.39 -21.97
CA PRO A 31 18.15 13.35 -21.31
C PRO A 31 18.69 14.75 -21.62
N VAL A 32 18.00 15.43 -22.53
CA VAL A 32 18.15 16.86 -22.76
C VAL A 32 17.92 17.58 -21.45
N LYS A 33 18.83 18.50 -21.11
CA LYS A 33 18.73 19.52 -20.04
C LYS A 33 17.26 19.80 -19.68
N ASP A 34 16.92 19.69 -18.39
CA ASP A 34 15.69 20.27 -17.87
C ASP A 34 15.94 21.69 -17.34
N PRO A 35 15.62 22.75 -18.12
CA PRO A 35 15.53 24.09 -17.55
C PRO A 35 14.09 24.53 -17.21
N ARG A 36 13.01 23.74 -17.44
CA ARG A 36 11.60 24.20 -17.28
C ARG A 36 10.49 23.12 -17.08
N GLY A 37 10.82 21.84 -16.93
CA GLY A 37 9.92 20.77 -16.50
C GLY A 37 9.68 20.86 -14.99
N VAL A 38 8.67 20.16 -14.49
CA VAL A 38 8.46 19.99 -13.04
C VAL A 38 9.24 18.75 -12.65
N PRO A 39 10.42 18.84 -12.01
CA PRO A 39 11.01 17.70 -11.33
C PRO A 39 9.99 17.07 -10.40
N ILE A 40 10.14 15.78 -10.09
CA ILE A 40 9.35 15.19 -8.99
C ILE A 40 9.43 16.11 -7.77
N GLY A 41 10.64 16.68 -7.52
CA GLY A 41 11.10 17.79 -6.67
C GLY A 41 10.24 19.06 -6.59
N GLU A 42 9.30 19.27 -7.50
CA GLU A 42 8.38 20.40 -7.48
C GLU A 42 6.91 19.96 -7.44
N PHE A 43 6.61 18.73 -7.84
CA PHE A 43 5.31 18.09 -7.66
C PHE A 43 4.95 17.96 -6.18
N LEU A 44 5.78 17.31 -5.35
CA LEU A 44 5.44 17.11 -3.93
C LEU A 44 5.35 18.42 -3.15
N ALA A 45 6.14 19.43 -3.52
CA ALA A 45 5.97 20.76 -2.94
C ALA A 45 4.56 21.33 -3.18
N SER A 46 4.03 21.16 -4.40
CA SER A 46 2.68 21.61 -4.75
C SER A 46 1.62 20.83 -3.95
N VAL A 47 1.81 19.51 -3.84
CA VAL A 47 0.96 18.60 -3.06
C VAL A 47 0.84 19.06 -1.59
N TYR A 48 1.96 19.42 -0.96
CA TYR A 48 1.97 19.74 0.48
C TYR A 48 1.55 21.17 0.82
N THR A 49 1.68 22.11 -0.12
CA THR A 49 1.52 23.54 0.17
C THR A 49 0.33 24.21 -0.47
N TYR A 50 -0.27 23.60 -1.49
CA TYR A 50 -1.49 24.13 -2.07
C TYR A 50 -2.60 24.19 -1.00
N PRO A 51 -3.42 25.27 -0.92
CA PRO A 51 -3.48 26.41 -1.85
C PRO A 51 -2.67 27.62 -1.42
N THR A 52 -2.03 27.59 -0.26
CA THR A 52 -1.45 28.78 0.35
C THR A 52 0.01 29.00 -0.04
N GLY A 53 0.69 27.97 -0.56
CA GLY A 53 2.13 27.94 -0.75
C GLY A 53 2.92 27.76 0.57
N ARG A 54 2.24 27.42 1.68
CA ARG A 54 2.86 27.30 3.02
C ARG A 54 2.99 25.85 3.47
N PHE A 55 4.11 25.58 4.13
CA PHE A 55 4.38 24.37 4.90
C PHE A 55 4.99 24.80 6.24
N ASP A 56 4.66 24.12 7.32
CA ASP A 56 5.33 24.33 8.61
C ASP A 56 5.69 22.96 9.17
N PRO A 57 6.98 22.65 9.41
CA PRO A 57 7.41 21.39 10.02
C PRO A 57 6.71 21.08 11.35
N ARG A 58 6.19 22.09 12.07
CA ARG A 58 5.41 21.88 13.30
C ARG A 58 4.08 21.16 13.04
N TRP A 59 3.53 21.23 11.84
CA TRP A 59 2.33 20.46 11.47
C TRP A 59 2.64 18.97 11.44
N LEU A 60 3.82 18.59 10.95
CA LEU A 60 4.31 17.22 10.99
C LEU A 60 4.43 16.73 12.44
N GLU A 61 5.05 17.52 13.32
CA GLU A 61 5.17 17.14 14.74
C GLU A 61 3.79 17.01 15.41
N ALA A 62 2.84 17.89 15.10
CA ALA A 62 1.48 17.78 15.61
C ALA A 62 0.76 16.52 15.11
N ALA A 63 0.84 16.22 13.81
CA ALA A 63 0.27 15.00 13.22
C ALA A 63 0.88 13.75 13.86
N ARG A 64 2.15 13.80 14.22
CA ARG A 64 2.87 12.67 14.82
C ARG A 64 2.38 12.40 16.24
N VAL A 65 2.16 13.46 17.03
CA VAL A 65 1.55 13.32 18.35
C VAL A 65 0.16 12.67 18.24
N GLN A 66 -0.57 12.94 17.17
CA GLN A 66 -1.85 12.28 16.87
C GLN A 66 -1.64 10.80 16.48
N ASP A 67 -0.72 10.45 15.55
CA ASP A 67 -0.42 9.05 15.16
C ASP A 67 -0.11 8.17 16.38
N ARG A 68 0.71 8.67 17.32
CA ARG A 68 1.07 7.93 18.54
C ARG A 68 -0.12 7.61 19.45
N GLN A 69 -1.24 8.32 19.31
CA GLN A 69 -2.46 8.09 20.09
C GLN A 69 -3.40 7.06 19.43
N LEU A 70 -3.17 6.69 18.17
CA LEU A 70 -4.02 5.72 17.48
C LEU A 70 -3.76 4.29 17.96
N ALA A 71 -4.83 3.52 18.04
CA ALA A 71 -4.72 2.07 18.20
C ALA A 71 -4.05 1.45 16.97
N LYS A 72 -3.18 0.46 17.19
CA LYS A 72 -2.61 -0.42 16.17
C LYS A 72 -3.36 -1.74 16.20
N ALA A 73 -4.02 -2.11 15.12
CA ALA A 73 -4.83 -3.33 15.06
C ALA A 73 -4.98 -3.86 13.63
N MET A 74 -5.59 -5.03 13.53
CA MET A 74 -6.04 -5.60 12.26
C MET A 74 -7.53 -5.30 12.00
N PRO A 75 -7.93 -5.08 10.73
CA PRO A 75 -9.33 -4.86 10.39
C PRO A 75 -10.23 -6.05 10.74
N VAL A 76 -11.48 -5.76 11.08
CA VAL A 76 -12.47 -6.80 11.40
C VAL A 76 -12.98 -7.46 10.12
N GLY A 77 -13.16 -8.78 10.17
CA GLY A 77 -13.89 -9.56 9.17
C GLY A 77 -13.42 -11.01 9.09
N ASP A 78 -14.15 -11.83 8.34
CA ASP A 78 -13.77 -13.23 8.10
C ASP A 78 -12.85 -13.33 6.88
N PHE A 79 -11.91 -14.27 6.92
CA PHE A 79 -11.01 -14.53 5.81
C PHE A 79 -11.39 -15.82 5.10
N ALA A 80 -11.25 -15.84 3.78
CA ALA A 80 -11.41 -17.08 3.03
C ALA A 80 -10.22 -18.00 3.33
N HIS A 81 -10.44 -19.01 4.19
CA HIS A 81 -9.42 -20.01 4.48
C HIS A 81 -9.30 -21.00 3.32
N LEU A 82 -8.29 -20.82 2.47
CA LEU A 82 -7.84 -21.86 1.54
C LEU A 82 -6.89 -22.80 2.30
N LYS A 83 -7.11 -24.11 2.15
CA LYS A 83 -6.33 -25.15 2.86
C LYS A 83 -5.06 -25.46 2.07
N ASP A 84 -4.21 -24.45 1.87
CA ASP A 84 -3.02 -24.50 1.02
C ASP A 84 -1.80 -23.90 1.74
N THR A 85 -0.58 -24.36 1.40
CA THR A 85 0.69 -23.90 1.97
C THR A 85 1.04 -22.47 1.56
N ASP A 86 0.44 -21.96 0.49
CA ASP A 86 0.67 -20.60 -0.04
C ASP A 86 -0.43 -19.60 0.38
N ALA A 87 -1.26 -19.97 1.37
CA ALA A 87 -2.31 -19.10 1.88
C ALA A 87 -1.73 -17.83 2.53
N LEU A 88 -2.33 -16.68 2.24
CA LEU A 88 -1.94 -15.41 2.85
C LEU A 88 -2.27 -15.40 4.35
N ASP A 89 -1.42 -14.78 5.15
CA ASP A 89 -1.62 -14.65 6.60
C ASP A 89 -2.64 -13.53 6.90
N PRO A 90 -3.77 -13.81 7.55
CA PRO A 90 -4.69 -12.76 7.98
C PRO A 90 -4.10 -11.88 9.12
N ASN A 91 -3.08 -12.37 9.84
CA ASN A 91 -2.47 -11.67 10.97
C ASN A 91 -1.29 -10.79 10.59
N GLY A 92 -0.94 -10.67 9.30
CA GLY A 92 0.16 -9.82 8.85
C GLY A 92 0.22 -9.66 7.34
N PHE A 93 0.81 -8.57 6.88
CA PHE A 93 1.14 -8.45 5.46
C PHE A 93 2.22 -9.45 5.07
N THR A 94 2.06 -10.07 3.90
CA THR A 94 3.11 -10.86 3.26
C THR A 94 3.92 -9.95 2.34
N PRO A 95 5.24 -9.80 2.53
CA PRO A 95 6.08 -9.07 1.59
C PRO A 95 6.14 -9.79 0.24
N LEU A 96 5.96 -9.06 -0.85
CA LEU A 96 6.22 -9.55 -2.21
C LEU A 96 7.62 -9.16 -2.72
N GLY A 97 8.36 -8.36 -1.94
CA GLY A 97 9.63 -7.82 -2.35
C GLY A 97 9.49 -6.45 -3.05
N PRO A 98 10.29 -6.13 -4.05
CA PRO A 98 11.15 -7.06 -4.78
C PRO A 98 12.27 -7.64 -3.91
N GLN A 99 12.41 -8.97 -3.95
CA GLN A 99 13.76 -9.55 -4.03
C GLN A 99 14.29 -9.09 -5.38
N PRO A 100 15.56 -8.64 -5.45
CA PRO A 100 15.99 -7.57 -6.33
C PRO A 100 15.49 -7.74 -7.77
N ILE A 101 15.08 -6.62 -8.37
CA ILE A 101 14.62 -6.57 -9.75
C ILE A 101 15.77 -7.03 -10.64
N GLN A 102 15.54 -8.11 -11.37
CA GLN A 102 16.48 -8.62 -12.34
C GLN A 102 16.38 -7.80 -13.63
N ASP A 103 17.49 -7.17 -14.00
CA ASP A 103 17.66 -6.49 -15.29
C ASP A 103 18.87 -7.09 -16.02
N GLY A 104 18.61 -8.09 -16.86
CA GLY A 104 19.66 -8.90 -17.46
C GLY A 104 20.50 -9.64 -16.41
N LEU A 105 21.74 -9.20 -16.24
CA LEU A 105 22.68 -9.73 -15.24
C LEU A 105 22.73 -8.87 -13.95
N ASP A 106 22.06 -7.72 -13.94
CA ASP A 106 21.96 -6.85 -12.76
C ASP A 106 20.82 -7.31 -11.83
N LEU A 107 20.96 -6.99 -10.54
CA LEU A 107 19.99 -7.26 -9.49
C LEU A 107 19.78 -5.98 -8.68
N ASN A 108 18.71 -5.24 -8.97
CA ASN A 108 18.47 -3.91 -8.41
C ASN A 108 17.56 -3.94 -7.18
N ALA A 109 17.91 -3.21 -6.12
CA ALA A 109 17.15 -3.12 -4.87
C ALA A 109 16.76 -1.70 -4.44
N GLY A 110 17.05 -0.68 -5.25
CA GLY A 110 16.71 0.72 -4.97
C GLY A 110 17.83 1.52 -4.31
N ARG A 111 17.57 2.80 -4.06
CA ARG A 111 18.59 3.80 -3.74
C ARG A 111 19.27 3.62 -2.38
N ILE A 112 20.60 3.65 -2.43
CA ILE A 112 21.52 3.68 -1.28
C ILE A 112 22.32 4.98 -1.25
N ASN A 113 22.09 5.79 -0.22
CA ASN A 113 22.75 7.08 -0.01
C ASN A 113 24.14 6.96 0.59
N ASP A 114 24.36 6.02 1.51
CA ASP A 114 25.61 5.92 2.23
C ASP A 114 25.89 4.50 2.70
N ILE A 115 27.17 4.17 2.87
CA ILE A 115 27.63 2.86 3.33
C ILE A 115 28.79 3.05 4.29
N VAL A 116 28.72 2.36 5.44
CA VAL A 116 29.83 2.30 6.42
C VAL A 116 30.11 0.85 6.79
N VAL A 117 31.37 0.54 7.09
CA VAL A 117 31.84 -0.81 7.40
C VAL A 117 32.70 -0.79 8.65
N SER A 118 32.54 -1.78 9.51
CA SER A 118 33.39 -1.94 10.70
C SER A 118 34.87 -2.04 10.29
N PRO A 119 35.79 -1.45 11.07
CA PRO A 119 37.22 -1.47 10.74
C PRO A 119 37.84 -2.87 10.89
N GLN A 120 37.17 -3.78 11.60
CA GLN A 120 37.59 -5.14 11.85
C GLN A 120 36.44 -6.13 11.59
N PRO A 121 36.75 -7.39 11.23
CA PRO A 121 35.73 -8.42 11.14
C PRO A 121 35.18 -8.80 12.52
N LEU A 122 33.89 -9.15 12.58
CA LEU A 122 33.22 -9.66 13.78
C LEU A 122 33.84 -10.98 14.24
N ILE A 123 34.30 -11.81 13.30
CA ILE A 123 35.05 -13.04 13.56
C ILE A 123 36.50 -12.81 13.10
N PRO A 124 37.47 -12.73 14.04
CA PRO A 124 38.88 -12.51 13.70
C PRO A 124 39.40 -13.53 12.68
N GLY A 125 39.96 -13.01 11.57
CA GLY A 125 40.51 -13.83 10.49
C GLY A 125 39.50 -14.29 9.43
N ASP A 126 38.20 -14.06 9.63
CA ASP A 126 37.19 -14.33 8.60
C ASP A 126 36.96 -13.08 7.73
N PRO A 127 37.36 -13.08 6.46
CA PRO A 127 37.19 -11.93 5.58
C PRO A 127 35.72 -11.62 5.25
N ASN A 128 34.78 -12.52 5.55
CA ASN A 128 33.35 -12.40 5.25
C ASN A 128 32.48 -12.19 6.49
N SER A 129 33.05 -11.65 7.57
CA SER A 129 32.33 -11.37 8.82
C SER A 129 32.38 -9.89 9.21
N TYR A 130 32.55 -8.98 8.26
CA TYR A 130 32.49 -7.54 8.54
C TYR A 130 31.04 -7.12 8.78
N ARG A 131 30.85 -6.24 9.77
CA ARG A 131 29.57 -5.55 9.93
C ARG A 131 29.52 -4.38 8.96
N ALA A 132 28.49 -4.32 8.14
CA ALA A 132 28.26 -3.21 7.22
C ALA A 132 26.87 -2.63 7.42
N PHE A 133 26.71 -1.34 7.19
CA PHE A 133 25.43 -0.66 7.18
C PHE A 133 25.25 0.10 5.88
N ALA A 134 24.03 0.10 5.36
CA ALA A 134 23.63 0.86 4.18
C ALA A 134 22.42 1.74 4.51
N ALA A 135 22.48 3.01 4.11
CA ALA A 135 21.40 3.97 4.29
C ALA A 135 20.58 4.11 3.02
N SER A 136 19.27 3.91 3.12
CA SER A 136 18.35 4.10 2.00
C SER A 136 17.59 5.41 2.11
N ASP A 137 17.26 6.00 0.95
CA ASP A 137 16.32 7.10 0.88
C ASP A 137 14.89 6.56 1.12
N GLY A 138 14.28 6.96 2.24
CA GLY A 138 12.96 6.49 2.69
C GLY A 138 12.89 5.01 3.13
N GLY A 139 13.93 4.20 2.93
CA GLY A 139 13.91 2.75 3.19
C GLY A 139 14.59 2.30 4.49
N GLY A 140 15.13 3.23 5.27
CA GLY A 140 15.75 2.97 6.56
C GLY A 140 17.24 2.62 6.50
N VAL A 141 17.75 2.11 7.63
CA VAL A 141 19.11 1.55 7.72
C VAL A 141 19.03 0.04 7.57
N TRP A 142 19.91 -0.49 6.73
CA TRP A 142 20.08 -1.92 6.50
C TRP A 142 21.42 -2.37 7.08
N ARG A 143 21.43 -3.48 7.81
CA ARG A 143 22.62 -4.06 8.42
C ARG A 143 22.98 -5.39 7.78
N SER A 144 24.26 -5.65 7.60
CA SER A 144 24.82 -6.97 7.36
C SER A 144 25.86 -7.31 8.44
N GLU A 145 25.86 -8.55 8.92
CA GLU A 145 26.90 -9.10 9.81
C GLU A 145 27.85 -10.08 9.11
N ASN A 146 27.62 -10.39 7.83
CA ASN A 146 28.38 -11.36 7.05
C ASN A 146 28.96 -10.78 5.75
N CYS A 147 29.33 -9.50 5.78
CA CYS A 147 29.94 -8.84 4.63
C CYS A 147 31.43 -9.25 4.51
N CYS A 148 32.01 -9.45 3.31
CA CYS A 148 31.47 -9.12 2.00
C CYS A 148 31.79 -10.21 0.98
N SER A 149 30.76 -10.96 0.60
CA SER A 149 30.77 -11.95 -0.47
C SER A 149 29.40 -12.00 -1.16
N ALA A 150 29.23 -12.79 -2.22
CA ALA A 150 27.92 -13.02 -2.83
C ALA A 150 26.86 -13.60 -1.86
N ALA A 151 27.28 -14.15 -0.72
CA ALA A 151 26.40 -14.67 0.33
C ALA A 151 25.98 -13.62 1.38
N THR A 152 26.37 -12.35 1.20
CA THR A 152 26.03 -11.25 2.12
C THR A 152 24.51 -11.10 2.21
N THR A 153 24.00 -10.98 3.43
CA THR A 153 22.59 -10.73 3.71
C THR A 153 22.42 -9.44 4.48
N TRP A 154 21.32 -8.74 4.21
CA TRP A 154 20.93 -7.48 4.81
C TRP A 154 19.59 -7.63 5.54
N GLU A 155 19.45 -6.92 6.65
CA GLU A 155 18.19 -6.79 7.37
C GLU A 155 17.89 -5.32 7.70
N PRO A 156 16.62 -4.89 7.65
CA PRO A 156 16.25 -3.55 8.04
C PRO A 156 16.29 -3.45 9.57
N VAL A 157 16.99 -2.44 10.09
CA VAL A 157 17.17 -2.26 11.55
C VAL A 157 16.47 -1.02 12.09
N THR A 158 15.66 -0.35 11.28
CA THR A 158 14.94 0.88 11.65
C THR A 158 13.42 0.80 11.46
N ASP A 159 12.86 -0.41 11.39
CA ASP A 159 11.40 -0.62 11.29
C ASP A 159 10.68 -0.49 12.65
N ASP A 160 11.36 0.04 13.68
CA ASP A 160 10.79 0.30 15.00
C ASP A 160 9.69 1.37 14.93
N ALA A 161 8.62 1.15 15.67
CA ALA A 161 7.46 2.04 15.69
C ALA A 161 7.71 3.39 16.39
N ASP A 162 8.84 3.60 17.05
CA ASP A 162 9.26 4.88 17.63
C ASP A 162 10.17 5.70 16.70
N ILE A 163 10.66 5.11 15.61
CA ILE A 163 11.42 5.81 14.56
C ILE A 163 10.42 6.50 13.62
N GLU A 164 10.48 7.83 13.52
CA GLU A 164 9.47 8.62 12.80
C GLU A 164 9.76 8.88 11.33
N SER A 165 11.04 8.86 10.96
CA SER A 165 11.48 9.02 9.59
C SER A 165 12.57 8.00 9.34
N ILE A 166 12.39 7.25 8.26
CA ILE A 166 13.34 6.25 7.76
C ILE A 166 14.04 6.73 6.49
N ALA A 167 13.99 8.04 6.19
CA ALA A 167 14.87 8.61 5.18
C ALA A 167 16.24 8.92 5.79
N ILE A 168 17.27 8.24 5.32
CA ILE A 168 18.62 8.31 5.87
C ILE A 168 19.58 8.83 4.81
N GLY A 169 20.25 9.94 5.12
CA GLY A 169 21.17 10.62 4.20
C GLY A 169 22.65 10.34 4.47
N ASP A 170 23.00 9.88 5.68
CA ASP A 170 24.38 9.71 6.12
C ASP A 170 24.47 8.70 7.28
N LEU A 171 25.57 7.95 7.34
CA LEU A 171 25.91 7.02 8.42
C LEU A 171 27.32 7.31 8.92
N GLU A 172 27.52 7.19 10.23
CA GLU A 172 28.84 7.33 10.84
C GLU A 172 29.01 6.30 11.96
N ILE A 173 30.06 5.48 11.85
CA ILE A 173 30.47 4.55 12.90
C ILE A 173 31.43 5.28 13.84
N ASP A 174 31.28 5.08 15.14
CA ASP A 174 32.28 5.56 16.10
C ASP A 174 33.62 4.83 15.88
N PRO A 175 34.71 5.55 15.52
CA PRO A 175 35.99 4.93 15.22
C PRO A 175 36.62 4.21 16.42
N ASN A 176 36.15 4.49 17.65
CA ASN A 176 36.62 3.84 18.87
C ASN A 176 35.70 2.73 19.36
N ASN A 177 34.49 2.59 18.81
CA ASN A 177 33.56 1.52 19.15
C ASN A 177 32.61 1.19 17.97
N PRO A 178 32.86 0.12 17.20
CA PRO A 178 32.06 -0.22 16.02
C PRO A 178 30.64 -0.73 16.32
N ASP A 179 30.27 -0.91 17.59
CA ASP A 179 28.87 -1.17 17.99
C ASP A 179 28.05 0.13 18.08
N VAL A 180 28.70 1.30 18.11
CA VAL A 180 28.04 2.60 18.16
C VAL A 180 27.98 3.19 16.76
N ILE A 181 26.76 3.43 16.28
CA ILE A 181 26.48 4.00 14.96
C ILE A 181 25.47 5.14 15.07
N TYR A 182 25.70 6.18 14.27
CA TYR A 182 24.81 7.32 14.12
C TYR A 182 24.24 7.36 12.70
N ALA A 183 22.96 7.65 12.55
CA ALA A 183 22.30 7.85 11.27
C ALA A 183 21.68 9.25 11.18
N GLY A 184 22.07 10.00 10.15
CA GLY A 184 21.51 11.30 9.84
C GLY A 184 20.16 11.16 9.13
N THR A 185 19.08 11.61 9.76
CA THR A 185 17.74 11.55 9.15
C THR A 185 17.48 12.73 8.20
N GLY A 186 16.58 12.49 7.25
CA GLY A 186 16.32 13.36 6.11
C GLY A 186 17.33 13.12 4.98
N ASP A 187 17.21 13.93 3.93
CA ASP A 187 18.14 13.87 2.80
C ASP A 187 18.49 15.28 2.29
N LEU A 188 19.79 15.58 2.20
CA LEU A 188 20.30 16.79 1.56
C LEU A 188 20.35 16.67 0.03
N ARG A 189 20.14 15.51 -0.56
CA ARG A 189 20.29 15.22 -1.99
C ARG A 189 18.94 15.07 -2.68
N PHE A 190 17.92 15.84 -2.28
CA PHE A 190 16.57 15.80 -2.89
C PHE A 190 15.89 14.41 -2.86
N GLY A 191 16.05 13.66 -1.77
CA GLY A 191 15.36 12.38 -1.59
C GLY A 191 13.85 12.47 -1.45
N THR A 192 13.27 11.36 -0.99
CA THR A 192 11.85 10.94 -0.92
C THR A 192 10.83 11.92 -0.32
N TRP A 193 11.24 13.15 -0.03
CA TRP A 193 10.43 14.21 0.58
C TRP A 193 9.85 13.78 1.91
N ALA A 194 10.67 13.09 2.70
CA ALA A 194 10.37 12.66 4.06
C ALA A 194 10.23 13.81 5.09
N PHE A 195 9.81 15.00 4.64
CA PHE A 195 9.55 16.20 5.45
C PHE A 195 10.72 16.72 6.30
N GLY A 196 11.95 16.22 6.05
CA GLY A 196 13.18 16.67 6.69
C GLY A 196 13.73 15.69 7.72
N ALA A 197 14.62 16.20 8.57
CA ALA A 197 15.18 15.42 9.68
C ALA A 197 14.14 15.20 10.79
N ALA A 198 14.14 14.01 11.38
CA ALA A 198 13.49 13.68 12.64
C ALA A 198 14.46 13.69 13.85
N GLY A 199 15.76 13.91 13.60
CA GLY A 199 16.84 13.87 14.58
C GLY A 199 18.09 13.16 14.05
N VAL A 200 19.01 12.82 14.94
CA VAL A 200 20.08 11.85 14.66
C VAL A 200 19.70 10.54 15.35
N LEU A 201 19.60 9.44 14.61
CA LEU A 201 19.39 8.14 15.24
C LEU A 201 20.73 7.65 15.78
N LYS A 202 20.74 7.07 16.97
CA LYS A 202 21.92 6.44 17.57
C LYS A 202 21.59 5.03 18.00
N SER A 203 22.43 4.08 17.61
CA SER A 203 22.49 2.75 18.21
C SER A 203 23.80 2.60 18.97
N VAL A 204 23.77 1.79 20.04
CA VAL A 204 24.94 1.42 20.86
C VAL A 204 25.16 -0.09 20.89
N ASP A 205 24.39 -0.84 20.11
CA ASP A 205 24.29 -2.29 20.09
C ASP A 205 24.34 -2.83 18.65
N GLY A 206 25.09 -2.16 17.77
CA GLY A 206 25.29 -2.62 16.40
C GLY A 206 24.02 -2.57 15.54
N GLY A 207 23.08 -1.69 15.87
CA GLY A 207 21.85 -1.44 15.13
C GLY A 207 20.61 -2.15 15.69
N ASP A 208 20.71 -2.99 16.72
CA ASP A 208 19.55 -3.72 17.26
C ASP A 208 18.48 -2.78 17.85
N SER A 209 18.89 -1.65 18.44
CA SER A 209 17.98 -0.62 18.95
C SER A 209 18.47 0.80 18.65
N TRP A 210 17.53 1.74 18.56
CA TRP A 210 17.83 3.13 18.18
C TRP A 210 17.17 4.15 19.10
N GLU A 211 17.92 5.18 19.47
CA GLU A 211 17.44 6.38 20.15
C GLU A 211 17.44 7.57 19.17
N VAL A 212 16.40 8.41 19.23
CA VAL A 212 16.35 9.66 18.46
C VAL A 212 16.93 10.82 19.26
N LEU A 213 18.04 11.37 18.81
CA LEU A 213 18.77 12.47 19.44
C LEU A 213 18.48 13.82 18.79
N GLY A 214 18.43 14.88 19.61
CA GLY A 214 18.36 16.26 19.13
C GLY A 214 17.11 16.60 18.32
N ARG A 215 15.97 15.95 18.57
CA ARG A 215 14.72 16.19 17.84
C ARG A 215 14.35 17.68 17.76
N ASP A 216 14.29 18.36 18.90
CA ASP A 216 13.97 19.80 18.97
C ASP A 216 15.06 20.71 18.37
N VAL A 217 16.23 20.14 18.06
CA VAL A 217 17.37 20.84 17.46
C VAL A 217 17.32 20.71 15.94
N PHE A 218 16.97 19.53 15.43
CA PHE A 218 17.07 19.22 13.99
C PHE A 218 15.75 19.29 13.23
N VAL A 219 14.60 19.28 13.91
CA VAL A 219 13.26 19.44 13.32
C VAL A 219 12.82 20.90 13.03
N PRO A 220 13.27 21.95 13.77
CA PRO A 220 12.72 23.29 13.60
C PRO A 220 12.71 23.85 12.17
N ASN A 221 11.71 24.71 11.90
CA ASN A 221 11.50 25.37 10.61
C ASN A 221 12.64 26.34 10.28
N TYR A 222 13.02 26.37 9.01
CA TYR A 222 13.82 27.45 8.43
C TYR A 222 12.88 28.58 7.94
N PRO A 223 12.85 29.74 8.61
CA PRO A 223 11.89 30.79 8.28
C PRO A 223 12.12 31.32 6.86
N ALA A 224 11.12 31.17 5.99
CA ALA A 224 11.10 31.76 4.65
C ALA A 224 10.09 32.92 4.58
N ALA A 225 10.20 33.78 3.56
CA ALA A 225 9.19 34.81 3.32
C ALA A 225 7.82 34.14 3.08
N LEU A 226 6.73 34.78 3.50
CA LEU A 226 5.36 34.23 3.38
C LEU A 226 4.92 33.92 1.94
N SER A 227 5.66 34.40 0.93
CA SER A 227 5.44 34.17 -0.50
C SER A 227 6.33 33.08 -1.10
N THR A 228 7.08 32.34 -0.27
CA THR A 228 8.03 31.31 -0.71
C THR A 228 7.84 30.00 0.06
N PHE A 229 8.14 28.87 -0.57
CA PHE A 229 8.04 27.56 0.07
C PHE A 229 8.92 27.48 1.33
N SER A 230 8.36 26.99 2.43
CA SER A 230 9.08 26.88 3.71
C SER A 230 10.02 25.68 3.70
N GLN A 231 11.26 25.89 4.11
CA GLN A 231 12.27 24.84 4.08
C GLN A 231 12.34 24.10 5.42
N TYR A 232 12.64 22.83 5.33
CA TYR A 232 12.97 21.98 6.47
C TYR A 232 14.48 21.74 6.52
N GLN A 233 14.99 21.51 7.72
CA GLN A 233 16.36 21.07 7.91
C GLN A 233 16.48 19.58 7.54
N ALA A 234 17.68 19.17 7.10
CA ALA A 234 18.06 17.77 7.00
C ALA A 234 19.45 17.61 7.62
N VAL A 235 19.72 16.44 8.21
CA VAL A 235 21.05 16.08 8.68
C VAL A 235 21.82 15.56 7.48
N GLY A 236 22.88 16.28 7.11
CA GLY A 236 23.66 16.00 5.91
C GLY A 236 24.90 15.16 6.14
N LYS A 237 25.55 15.39 7.28
CA LYS A 237 26.80 14.73 7.67
C LYS A 237 26.85 14.56 9.18
N VAL A 238 27.32 13.42 9.64
CA VAL A 238 27.68 13.15 11.04
C VAL A 238 29.16 12.79 11.08
N ALA A 239 29.89 13.33 12.06
CA ALA A 239 31.29 12.98 12.29
C ALA A 239 31.52 12.76 13.77
N VAL A 240 32.15 11.63 14.12
CA VAL A 240 32.56 11.33 15.48
C VAL A 240 34.01 11.77 15.67
N ASP A 241 34.31 12.42 16.79
CA ASP A 241 35.68 12.79 17.12
C ASP A 241 36.55 11.53 17.32
N PRO A 242 37.59 11.30 16.51
CA PRO A 242 38.41 10.10 16.60
C PRO A 242 39.17 9.99 17.93
N ASN A 243 39.38 11.09 18.65
CA ASN A 243 40.06 11.10 19.93
C ASN A 243 39.09 11.04 21.13
N ASN A 244 37.76 11.11 20.90
CA ASN A 244 36.75 11.07 21.97
C ASN A 244 35.34 10.77 21.45
N SER A 245 34.88 9.52 21.62
CA SER A 245 33.52 9.04 21.29
C SER A 245 32.34 9.87 21.83
N ARG A 246 32.57 10.71 22.85
CA ARG A 246 31.51 11.59 23.37
C ARG A 246 31.32 12.86 22.56
N LYS A 247 32.22 13.17 21.63
CA LYS A 247 32.20 14.41 20.87
C LYS A 247 31.75 14.15 19.44
N LEU A 248 30.74 14.90 19.00
CA LEU A 248 30.13 14.77 17.69
C LEU A 248 30.06 16.13 17.00
N ALA A 249 30.22 16.14 15.69
CA ALA A 249 29.88 17.26 14.83
C ALA A 249 28.81 16.81 13.82
N VAL A 250 27.76 17.60 13.67
CA VAL A 250 26.64 17.31 12.76
C VAL A 250 26.46 18.47 11.80
N GLY A 251 26.60 18.19 10.51
CA GLY A 251 26.36 19.11 9.41
C GLY A 251 24.91 19.08 8.94
N THR A 252 24.35 20.26 8.67
CA THR A 252 22.95 20.42 8.25
C THR A 252 22.84 21.45 7.11
N LYS A 253 21.62 21.86 6.75
CA LYS A 253 21.40 23.01 5.82
C LYS A 253 21.77 24.37 6.41
N THR A 254 21.79 24.47 7.74
CA THR A 254 21.87 25.75 8.48
C THR A 254 23.21 25.98 9.16
N GLY A 255 24.13 25.03 9.04
CA GLY A 255 25.45 25.06 9.66
C GLY A 255 25.72 23.78 10.44
N LEU A 256 26.63 23.89 11.42
CA LEU A 256 27.11 22.77 12.22
C LEU A 256 26.50 22.78 13.61
N TYR A 257 26.28 21.60 14.17
CA TYR A 257 25.88 21.40 15.56
C TYR A 257 26.89 20.48 16.24
N PHE A 258 27.16 20.74 17.51
CA PHE A 258 28.18 20.03 18.28
C PHE A 258 27.57 19.40 19.53
N SER A 259 27.93 18.16 19.80
CA SER A 259 27.67 17.51 21.08
C SER A 259 28.98 17.13 21.74
N TYR A 260 29.00 17.18 23.08
CA TYR A 260 30.14 16.80 23.93
C TYR A 260 29.76 15.68 24.91
N ASP A 261 28.56 15.13 24.76
CA ASP A 261 27.94 14.11 25.59
C ASP A 261 27.26 13.01 24.77
N ALA A 262 27.84 12.69 23.60
CA ALA A 262 27.39 11.64 22.69
C ALA A 262 25.95 11.82 22.18
N GLY A 263 25.54 13.08 21.99
CA GLY A 263 24.30 13.54 21.37
C GLY A 263 23.14 13.81 22.32
N SER A 264 23.34 13.68 23.64
CA SER A 264 22.32 14.02 24.64
C SER A 264 21.99 15.51 24.69
N SER A 265 22.97 16.38 24.40
CA SER A 265 22.79 17.82 24.25
C SER A 265 23.58 18.38 23.07
N TRP A 266 23.13 19.53 22.56
CA TRP A 266 23.65 20.14 21.34
C TRP A 266 23.95 21.63 21.52
N THR A 267 25.04 22.07 20.92
CA THR A 267 25.38 23.48 20.73
C THR A 267 25.32 23.82 19.24
N GLY A 268 24.54 24.82 18.87
CA GLY A 268 24.46 25.33 17.49
C GLY A 268 23.21 26.16 17.22
N PRO A 269 22.98 26.60 15.97
CA PRO A 269 23.88 26.41 14.82
C PRO A 269 25.19 27.19 15.00
N CYS A 270 26.32 26.50 14.82
CA CYS A 270 27.65 27.06 14.77
C CYS A 270 28.01 27.31 13.30
N LEU A 271 28.38 28.55 12.98
CA LEU A 271 28.63 28.96 11.60
C LEU A 271 30.12 28.84 11.28
N THR A 272 30.45 28.36 10.08
CA THR A 272 31.85 28.31 9.59
C THR A 272 32.36 29.69 9.18
N ASN A 273 31.46 30.64 8.94
CA ASN A 273 31.77 32.01 8.58
C ASN A 273 30.63 32.98 8.99
N PRO A 274 30.78 34.31 8.78
CA PRO A 274 29.75 35.29 9.12
C PRO A 274 28.49 35.28 8.23
N TYR A 275 28.43 34.47 7.17
CA TYR A 275 27.32 34.43 6.21
C TYR A 275 26.42 33.21 6.45
N GLY A 276 25.88 33.08 7.66
CA GLY A 276 24.94 32.00 8.00
C GLY A 276 23.49 32.47 8.07
N PRO A 277 22.54 31.54 8.32
CA PRO A 277 21.11 31.86 8.38
C PRO A 277 20.73 32.94 9.40
N SER A 278 21.49 33.06 10.47
CA SER A 278 21.25 33.99 11.58
C SER A 278 22.06 35.29 11.49
N SER A 279 22.79 35.54 10.39
CA SER A 279 23.63 36.72 10.27
C SER A 279 22.90 37.94 9.71
N ALA A 280 23.56 39.10 9.74
CA ALA A 280 23.03 40.35 9.17
C ALA A 280 22.75 40.28 7.65
N ASN A 281 23.40 39.34 6.96
CA ASN A 281 23.11 39.00 5.57
C ASN A 281 22.92 37.47 5.50
N PRO A 282 21.67 36.96 5.60
CA PRO A 282 21.39 35.55 5.81
C PRO A 282 21.65 34.73 4.55
N HIS A 283 22.47 33.69 4.70
CA HIS A 283 22.84 32.74 3.64
C HIS A 283 22.80 31.31 4.21
N ARG A 284 22.52 30.32 3.36
CA ARG A 284 22.53 28.90 3.72
C ARG A 284 23.95 28.41 3.97
N GLN A 285 24.07 27.37 4.80
CA GLN A 285 25.33 26.65 5.02
C GLN A 285 25.06 25.15 4.87
N ASP A 286 24.79 24.72 3.65
CA ASP A 286 24.65 23.30 3.31
C ASP A 286 25.97 22.58 3.53
N ILE A 287 26.09 21.86 4.64
CA ILE A 287 27.25 21.04 4.92
C ILE A 287 27.18 19.78 4.06
N THR A 288 27.90 19.79 2.94
CA THR A 288 27.93 18.69 1.96
C THR A 288 29.03 17.69 2.28
N GLY A 289 30.07 18.10 3.00
CA GLY A 289 31.12 17.21 3.52
C GLY A 289 31.61 17.64 4.90
N LEU A 290 31.98 16.68 5.74
CA LEU A 290 32.46 16.92 7.09
C LEU A 290 33.46 15.82 7.47
N LEU A 291 34.63 16.21 7.97
CA LEU A 291 35.68 15.30 8.42
C LEU A 291 36.16 15.70 9.81
N ALA A 292 36.39 14.72 10.69
CA ALA A 292 37.06 14.89 11.98
C ALA A 292 38.43 14.19 11.93
N LEU A 293 39.50 14.98 11.79
CA LEU A 293 40.85 14.49 11.53
C LEU A 293 41.72 14.52 12.78
N ASN A 294 42.41 13.43 13.07
CA ASN A 294 43.33 13.35 14.20
C ASN A 294 44.74 13.85 13.81
N PHE A 295 45.18 14.95 14.42
CA PHE A 295 46.55 15.46 14.38
C PHE A 295 47.22 15.26 15.73
N ALA A 296 47.94 14.14 15.88
CA ALA A 296 48.73 13.82 17.07
C ALA A 296 47.94 13.93 18.39
N GLY A 297 46.71 13.42 18.43
CA GLY A 297 45.83 13.42 19.60
C GLY A 297 44.92 14.65 19.72
N SER A 298 45.03 15.61 18.81
CA SER A 298 44.12 16.75 18.69
C SER A 298 43.23 16.58 17.46
N THR A 299 41.93 16.88 17.61
CA THR A 299 40.99 16.77 16.49
C THR A 299 40.83 18.10 15.77
N THR A 300 41.03 18.09 14.46
CA THR A 300 40.74 19.21 13.55
C THR A 300 39.55 18.84 12.68
N LEU A 301 38.56 19.71 12.64
CA LEU A 301 37.39 19.58 11.77
C LEU A 301 37.69 20.21 10.42
N VAL A 302 37.25 19.57 9.34
CA VAL A 302 37.19 20.14 8.00
C VAL A 302 35.75 20.04 7.52
N ALA A 303 35.14 21.17 7.19
CA ALA A 303 33.75 21.25 6.74
C ALA A 303 33.70 21.86 5.33
N ALA A 304 33.05 21.15 4.42
CA ALA A 304 32.71 21.65 3.10
C ALA A 304 31.27 22.17 3.13
N VAL A 305 31.11 23.43 2.77
CA VAL A 305 29.82 24.07 2.55
C VAL A 305 29.65 24.23 1.04
N GLY A 306 28.56 23.73 0.45
CA GLY A 306 28.42 23.70 -1.01
C GLY A 306 27.01 24.05 -1.49
N THR A 307 26.87 24.86 -2.57
CA THR A 307 25.54 25.09 -3.17
C THR A 307 25.14 23.97 -4.11
N ARG A 308 24.00 23.35 -3.84
CA ARG A 308 23.46 22.25 -4.64
C ARG A 308 22.82 22.70 -5.96
N GLY A 309 22.69 24.01 -6.19
CA GLY A 309 22.17 24.54 -7.45
C GLY A 309 21.63 25.95 -7.35
N SER A 310 20.94 26.38 -8.40
CA SER A 310 20.24 27.67 -8.44
C SER A 310 18.95 27.64 -7.62
N ALA A 311 18.45 28.83 -7.26
CA ALA A 311 17.15 28.97 -6.63
C ALA A 311 16.05 28.36 -7.48
N THR A 312 15.17 27.59 -6.82
CA THR A 312 13.94 27.08 -7.42
C THR A 312 12.73 27.69 -6.71
N PRO A 313 11.51 27.62 -7.27
CA PRO A 313 10.31 28.08 -6.56
C PRO A 313 10.11 27.43 -5.17
N VAL A 314 10.67 26.22 -4.97
CA VAL A 314 10.52 25.41 -3.76
C VAL A 314 11.73 25.48 -2.83
N GLN A 315 12.90 25.86 -3.35
CA GLN A 315 14.10 26.16 -2.56
C GLN A 315 14.67 27.51 -3.05
N PRO A 316 14.01 28.63 -2.70
CA PRO A 316 14.21 29.96 -3.29
C PRO A 316 15.55 30.63 -2.97
N ASP A 317 16.32 30.07 -2.03
CA ASP A 317 17.59 30.60 -1.55
C ASP A 317 18.72 29.56 -1.65
N LEU A 318 18.56 28.52 -2.49
CA LEU A 318 19.66 27.62 -2.87
C LEU A 318 20.86 28.40 -3.43
N ASP A 319 20.56 29.45 -4.18
CA ASP A 319 21.52 30.40 -4.73
C ASP A 319 21.97 31.46 -3.74
N ARG A 320 21.62 31.36 -2.45
CA ARG A 320 22.12 32.21 -1.37
C ARG A 320 22.98 31.40 -0.41
N ASN A 321 24.01 30.75 -0.94
CA ASN A 321 25.01 30.03 -0.14
C ASN A 321 26.35 30.78 -0.15
N GLY A 322 26.41 31.86 0.64
CA GLY A 322 27.57 32.75 0.71
C GLY A 322 28.74 32.17 1.48
N ALA A 323 28.53 31.02 2.11
CA ALA A 323 29.55 30.25 2.75
C ALA A 323 30.15 29.17 1.87
N ASN A 324 29.77 29.06 0.59
CA ASN A 324 30.31 28.03 -0.28
C ASN A 324 31.86 28.00 -0.25
N GLY A 325 32.45 26.90 0.23
CA GLY A 325 33.87 26.77 0.50
C GLY A 325 34.21 25.69 1.52
N ILE A 326 35.52 25.47 1.71
CA ILE A 326 36.07 24.52 2.67
C ILE A 326 36.68 25.29 3.83
N TYR A 327 36.31 24.91 5.05
CA TYR A 327 36.72 25.55 6.29
C TYR A 327 37.35 24.53 7.23
N ARG A 328 38.27 24.99 8.07
CA ARG A 328 38.80 24.17 9.17
C ARG A 328 38.80 24.89 10.51
N ALA A 329 38.63 24.13 11.58
CA ALA A 329 38.75 24.61 12.96
C ALA A 329 39.13 23.44 13.89
N PRO A 330 39.81 23.70 15.02
CA PRO A 330 40.00 22.67 16.04
C PRO A 330 38.66 22.31 16.70
N MET A 331 38.45 21.03 17.00
CA MET A 331 37.31 20.57 17.81
C MET A 331 37.51 21.03 19.25
N PRO A 332 36.65 21.90 19.81
CA PRO A 332 36.88 22.46 21.14
C PRO A 332 36.49 21.45 22.24
N ALA A 333 36.68 21.84 23.50
CA ALA A 333 36.24 21.04 24.64
C ALA A 333 34.74 21.17 24.93
N ALA A 334 34.15 22.32 24.60
CA ALA A 334 32.72 22.62 24.70
C ALA A 334 32.39 23.83 23.81
N GLY A 335 31.11 24.06 23.52
CA GLY A 335 30.63 25.25 22.79
C GLY A 335 30.81 25.15 21.26
N CYS A 336 30.64 26.28 20.55
CA CYS A 336 30.98 26.37 19.13
C CYS A 336 32.50 26.51 18.93
N PRO A 337 33.09 25.89 17.88
CA PRO A 337 34.45 26.20 17.47
C PRO A 337 34.59 27.70 17.16
N VAL A 338 35.71 28.29 17.59
CA VAL A 338 36.06 29.69 17.31
C VAL A 338 37.19 29.74 16.28
N GLY A 339 37.20 30.79 15.46
CA GLY A 339 38.29 31.04 14.51
C GLY A 339 38.33 30.09 13.33
N TRP A 340 37.16 29.68 12.80
CA TRP A 340 37.07 28.97 11.53
C TRP A 340 37.90 29.66 10.45
N GLN A 341 38.78 28.90 9.82
CA GLN A 341 39.63 29.36 8.74
C GLN A 341 39.07 28.87 7.40
N LEU A 342 38.71 29.80 6.52
CA LEU A 342 38.45 29.49 5.11
C LEU A 342 39.75 29.04 4.46
N ILE A 343 39.83 27.79 4.02
CA ILE A 343 41.04 27.19 3.42
C ILE A 343 40.94 27.00 1.91
N SER A 344 39.80 27.31 1.30
CA SER A 344 39.58 27.31 -0.14
C SER A 344 39.61 28.75 -0.69
N ARG A 345 40.82 29.30 -0.92
CA ARG A 345 41.02 30.71 -1.27
C ARG A 345 41.78 30.89 -2.61
N PRO A 346 41.58 32.01 -3.33
CA PRO A 346 42.35 32.32 -4.55
C PRO A 346 43.86 32.29 -4.37
N ASP A 347 44.32 32.86 -3.27
CA ASP A 347 45.74 33.03 -2.97
C ASP A 347 46.43 31.71 -2.63
N ASN A 348 45.66 30.65 -2.37
CA ASN A 348 46.19 29.33 -2.08
C ASN A 348 45.81 28.26 -3.12
N GLY A 349 45.45 28.67 -4.34
CA GLY A 349 45.26 27.77 -5.47
C GLY A 349 43.84 27.22 -5.65
N TRP A 350 42.87 27.74 -4.89
CA TRP A 350 41.44 27.47 -5.09
C TRP A 350 40.78 28.51 -6.01
N PRO A 351 39.66 28.20 -6.69
CA PRO A 351 38.90 29.21 -7.44
C PRO A 351 38.42 30.41 -6.60
N ALA A 352 38.32 31.57 -7.26
CA ALA A 352 37.80 32.79 -6.64
C ALA A 352 36.33 32.75 -6.27
N ASN A 353 35.96 33.72 -5.42
CA ASN A 353 34.59 33.95 -4.95
C ASN A 353 34.03 32.87 -4.00
N THR A 354 34.92 32.09 -3.38
CA THR A 354 34.60 31.07 -2.37
C THR A 354 34.64 31.69 -0.96
N GLY A 355 33.62 31.43 -0.13
CA GLY A 355 33.49 31.87 1.26
C GLY A 355 33.40 33.39 1.48
N ALA A 356 33.24 34.16 0.40
CA ALA A 356 33.29 35.62 0.40
C ALA A 356 31.92 36.29 0.62
N GLY A 357 30.86 35.52 0.90
CA GLY A 357 29.49 36.04 1.03
C GLY A 357 28.79 36.24 -0.32
N ILE A 358 29.33 35.67 -1.38
CA ILE A 358 28.72 35.71 -2.72
C ILE A 358 27.62 34.66 -2.75
N ALA A 359 26.38 35.11 -2.93
CA ALA A 359 25.19 34.27 -2.87
C ALA A 359 25.33 33.05 -3.81
N PHE A 360 25.65 33.32 -5.08
CA PHE A 360 25.79 32.31 -6.12
C PHE A 360 27.13 32.50 -6.84
N GLY A 361 28.02 31.54 -6.69
CA GLY A 361 29.40 31.60 -7.17
C GLY A 361 29.69 30.64 -8.33
N PRO A 362 30.93 30.62 -8.84
CA PRO A 362 31.35 29.71 -9.91
C PRO A 362 31.51 28.25 -9.45
N ILE A 363 31.46 27.98 -8.14
CA ILE A 363 31.60 26.66 -7.52
C ILE A 363 30.26 26.30 -6.88
N GLY A 364 29.89 25.01 -6.95
CA GLY A 364 28.64 24.43 -6.44
C GLY A 364 28.85 23.57 -5.20
N ARG A 365 28.22 22.39 -5.15
CA ARG A 365 28.44 21.33 -4.16
C ARG A 365 29.92 20.98 -4.12
N ILE A 366 30.43 20.74 -2.91
CA ILE A 366 31.81 20.33 -2.66
C ILE A 366 31.79 19.06 -1.81
N GLU A 367 32.46 18.02 -2.29
CA GLU A 367 32.72 16.79 -1.55
C GLU A 367 34.19 16.73 -1.17
N ILE A 368 34.49 16.25 0.03
CA ILE A 368 35.85 16.21 0.58
C ILE A 368 36.20 14.83 1.10
N ALA A 369 37.46 14.44 0.94
CA ALA A 369 38.03 13.27 1.58
C ALA A 369 39.44 13.57 2.08
N ALA A 370 39.83 12.92 3.17
CA ALA A 370 41.21 12.90 3.66
C ALA A 370 41.84 11.53 3.40
N ALA A 371 43.15 11.50 3.19
CA ALA A 371 43.88 10.26 3.09
C ALA A 371 43.98 9.60 4.48
N PRO A 372 43.55 8.33 4.67
CA PRO A 372 43.61 7.66 5.97
C PRO A 372 45.02 7.55 6.56
N GLN A 373 46.05 7.58 5.70
CA GLN A 373 47.46 7.42 6.08
C GLN A 373 48.10 8.74 6.49
N ASP A 374 47.59 9.88 6.00
CA ASP A 374 48.14 11.20 6.27
C ASP A 374 47.03 12.25 6.28
N PRO A 375 46.63 12.75 7.47
CA PRO A 375 45.56 13.75 7.57
C PRO A 375 45.94 15.11 6.94
N ASN A 376 47.18 15.32 6.50
CA ASN A 376 47.56 16.50 5.71
C ASN A 376 47.11 16.42 4.25
N ILE A 377 46.82 15.23 3.73
CA ILE A 377 46.43 15.06 2.33
C ILE A 377 44.92 15.09 2.23
N LEU A 378 44.40 16.12 1.57
CA LEU A 378 42.97 16.33 1.34
C LEU A 378 42.69 16.36 -0.17
N TYR A 379 41.55 15.79 -0.55
CA TYR A 379 40.98 15.94 -1.89
C TYR A 379 39.63 16.62 -1.81
N ALA A 380 39.32 17.39 -2.85
CA ALA A 380 38.02 18.01 -3.00
C ALA A 380 37.53 17.91 -4.44
N GLU A 381 36.30 17.44 -4.58
CA GLU A 381 35.52 17.48 -5.81
C GLU A 381 34.56 18.66 -5.73
N ALA A 382 34.42 19.43 -6.82
CA ALA A 382 33.40 20.45 -6.89
C ALA A 382 32.68 20.47 -8.25
N ILE A 383 31.44 20.96 -8.21
CA ILE A 383 30.55 21.03 -9.39
C ILE A 383 30.36 22.47 -9.85
N ASP A 384 29.92 22.64 -11.10
CA ASP A 384 29.32 23.88 -11.60
C ASP A 384 27.86 23.94 -11.12
N PRO A 385 27.45 24.97 -10.37
CA PRO A 385 26.07 25.07 -9.90
C PRO A 385 25.07 25.44 -11.00
N GLN A 386 25.51 25.78 -12.22
CA GLN A 386 24.65 26.03 -13.37
C GLN A 386 24.47 24.80 -14.27
N SER A 387 25.55 24.09 -14.57
CA SER A 387 25.51 22.90 -15.44
C SER A 387 25.41 21.58 -14.69
N PHE A 388 25.62 21.58 -13.36
CA PHE A 388 25.57 20.41 -12.49
C PHE A 388 26.61 19.33 -12.80
N SER A 389 27.58 19.65 -13.65
CA SER A 389 28.74 18.81 -13.95
C SER A 389 29.88 19.09 -12.99
N ILE A 390 30.77 18.12 -12.84
CA ILE A 390 32.07 18.31 -12.19
C ILE A 390 32.81 19.43 -12.93
N ILE A 391 33.40 20.38 -12.20
CA ILE A 391 34.26 21.43 -12.80
C ILE A 391 35.72 21.17 -12.57
N GLY A 392 36.04 20.48 -11.47
CA GLY A 392 37.41 20.12 -11.20
C GLY A 392 37.60 19.37 -9.90
N LEU A 393 38.82 18.88 -9.77
CA LEU A 393 39.35 18.17 -8.62
C LEU A 393 40.57 18.92 -8.11
N TRP A 394 40.66 19.07 -6.80
CA TRP A 394 41.79 19.70 -6.13
C TRP A 394 42.37 18.78 -5.09
N ARG A 395 43.69 18.91 -4.90
CA ARG A 395 44.43 18.21 -3.85
C ARG A 395 45.19 19.22 -3.01
N SER A 396 45.18 19.01 -1.70
CA SER A 396 46.10 19.64 -0.76
C SER A 396 47.01 18.57 -0.15
N SER A 397 48.26 18.92 0.13
CA SER A 397 49.23 18.07 0.82
C SER A 397 49.67 18.66 2.17
N ASP A 398 48.99 19.71 2.64
CA ASP A 398 49.36 20.51 3.80
C ASP A 398 48.12 20.93 4.62
N ALA A 399 47.15 20.03 4.73
CA ALA A 399 45.89 20.19 5.47
C ALA A 399 45.05 21.40 5.01
N GLY A 400 45.09 21.71 3.72
CA GLY A 400 44.36 22.82 3.09
C GLY A 400 45.07 24.18 3.16
N ASN A 401 46.35 24.24 3.55
CA ASN A 401 47.09 25.51 3.47
C ASN A 401 47.28 25.95 2.01
N SER A 402 47.51 25.01 1.10
CA SER A 402 47.55 25.19 -0.35
C SER A 402 46.80 24.07 -1.08
N TRP A 403 46.24 24.43 -2.24
CA TRP A 403 45.50 23.55 -3.14
C TRP A 403 46.14 23.57 -4.53
N GLN A 404 46.17 22.40 -5.15
CA GLN A 404 46.60 22.21 -6.53
C GLN A 404 45.39 21.70 -7.31
N ALA A 405 45.00 22.40 -8.38
CA ALA A 405 44.05 21.89 -9.35
C ALA A 405 44.67 20.67 -10.05
N ARG A 406 43.96 19.55 -10.08
CA ARG A 406 44.46 18.27 -10.58
C ARG A 406 43.79 17.85 -11.88
N ALA A 407 42.46 17.89 -11.93
CA ALA A 407 41.67 17.48 -13.07
C ALA A 407 40.48 18.41 -13.29
N THR A 408 40.01 18.44 -14.53
CA THR A 408 38.73 18.97 -15.03
C THR A 408 38.03 17.82 -15.77
N PRO A 409 36.79 17.97 -16.28
CA PRO A 409 36.16 16.92 -17.09
C PRO A 409 37.02 16.40 -18.25
N ALA A 410 37.93 17.23 -18.80
CA ALA A 410 38.83 16.82 -19.88
C ALA A 410 39.84 15.72 -19.50
N GLN A 411 40.07 15.47 -18.21
CA GLN A 411 40.96 14.42 -17.70
C GLN A 411 40.22 13.13 -17.33
N PHE A 412 38.92 13.07 -17.59
CA PHE A 412 38.11 11.86 -17.44
C PHE A 412 38.15 11.07 -18.76
N SER A 413 38.35 9.76 -18.65
CA SER A 413 38.36 8.85 -19.79
C SER A 413 37.26 7.80 -19.65
N GLY A 414 36.76 7.30 -20.78
CA GLY A 414 35.57 6.46 -20.84
C GLY A 414 34.31 7.31 -21.07
N CYS A 415 33.23 7.00 -20.37
CA CYS A 415 32.00 7.78 -20.46
C CYS A 415 32.08 9.06 -19.64
N GLU A 416 31.24 10.03 -20.01
CA GLU A 416 31.17 11.32 -19.34
C GLU A 416 30.63 11.20 -17.90
N PRO A 417 31.13 12.01 -16.94
CA PRO A 417 30.67 11.98 -15.54
C PRO A 417 29.23 12.44 -15.34
N GLY A 418 28.68 13.19 -16.29
CA GLY A 418 27.30 13.64 -16.28
C GLY A 418 27.04 15.02 -15.70
N THR A 419 25.75 15.34 -15.57
CA THR A 419 25.22 16.65 -15.17
C THR A 419 24.29 16.56 -13.96
N GLN A 420 24.52 15.61 -13.06
CA GLN A 420 23.70 15.40 -11.86
C GLN A 420 24.56 15.30 -10.60
N ASN A 421 25.73 15.95 -10.59
CA ASN A 421 26.68 15.84 -9.49
C ASN A 421 26.23 16.65 -8.25
N TRP A 422 25.14 17.42 -8.33
CA TRP A 422 24.47 17.91 -7.12
C TRP A 422 23.80 16.79 -6.32
N TYR A 423 23.52 15.65 -6.97
CA TYR A 423 22.87 14.44 -6.44
C TYR A 423 23.90 13.36 -6.09
N ASN A 424 24.78 13.00 -7.03
CA ASN A 424 25.63 11.80 -6.99
C ASN A 424 27.09 12.03 -6.53
N ALA A 425 27.53 13.28 -6.38
CA ALA A 425 28.95 13.56 -6.12
C ALA A 425 29.44 12.90 -4.83
N GLY A 426 30.68 12.43 -4.85
CA GLY A 426 31.35 11.86 -3.70
C GLY A 426 32.76 11.39 -4.03
N ILE A 427 33.68 11.57 -3.08
CA ILE A 427 35.09 11.22 -3.23
C ILE A 427 35.60 10.46 -2.00
N THR A 428 36.49 9.48 -2.21
CA THR A 428 37.12 8.68 -1.15
C THR A 428 38.56 8.36 -1.52
N VAL A 429 39.48 8.33 -0.53
CA VAL A 429 40.89 7.96 -0.74
C VAL A 429 41.12 6.51 -0.30
N SER A 430 41.92 5.80 -1.07
CA SER A 430 42.33 4.41 -0.78
C SER A 430 43.01 4.30 0.59
N PRO A 431 42.76 3.22 1.35
CA PRO A 431 43.34 3.00 2.68
C PRO A 431 44.83 2.63 2.66
N SER A 432 45.43 2.31 1.50
CA SER A 432 46.86 1.99 1.40
C SER A 432 47.71 2.98 0.60
N ASN A 433 47.10 3.84 -0.22
CA ASN A 433 47.83 4.77 -1.09
C ASN A 433 47.13 6.14 -1.18
N VAL A 434 47.85 7.20 -0.82
CA VAL A 434 47.37 8.59 -0.80
C VAL A 434 47.10 9.17 -2.19
N ASP A 435 47.65 8.58 -3.24
CA ASP A 435 47.47 9.00 -4.64
C ASP A 435 46.36 8.20 -5.35
N ASP A 436 45.74 7.25 -4.67
CA ASP A 436 44.69 6.39 -5.19
C ASP A 436 43.32 6.84 -4.67
N VAL A 437 42.49 7.34 -5.57
CA VAL A 437 41.25 8.07 -5.26
C VAL A 437 40.11 7.52 -6.10
N VAL A 438 38.96 7.30 -5.44
CA VAL A 438 37.73 6.83 -6.08
C VAL A 438 36.68 7.94 -5.99
N LEU A 439 35.97 8.17 -7.09
CA LEU A 439 34.98 9.22 -7.26
C LEU A 439 33.66 8.65 -7.80
N SER A 440 32.55 9.15 -7.28
CA SER A 440 31.18 8.85 -7.71
C SER A 440 30.57 10.00 -8.52
N ALA A 441 29.91 9.63 -9.60
CA ALA A 441 29.09 10.49 -10.45
C ALA A 441 27.95 9.63 -11.04
N TRP A 442 27.52 9.83 -12.29
CA TRP A 442 26.72 8.79 -12.99
C TRP A 442 27.42 7.42 -12.99
N TRP A 443 28.75 7.44 -13.05
CA TRP A 443 29.63 6.27 -13.03
C TRP A 443 30.65 6.36 -11.90
N LEU A 444 31.33 5.24 -11.63
CA LEU A 444 32.48 5.20 -10.74
C LEU A 444 33.78 5.48 -11.51
N TYR A 445 34.61 6.37 -10.97
CA TYR A 445 35.91 6.71 -11.52
C TYR A 445 37.02 6.42 -10.51
N ARG A 446 38.19 6.01 -11.00
CA ARG A 446 39.39 5.82 -10.19
C ARG A 446 40.56 6.60 -10.78
N SER A 447 41.37 7.17 -9.91
CA SER A 447 42.65 7.79 -10.20
C SER A 447 43.72 7.13 -9.35
N THR A 448 44.91 6.89 -9.91
CA THR A 448 46.07 6.33 -9.20
C THR A 448 47.27 7.26 -9.20
N ASP A 449 47.07 8.50 -9.68
CA ASP A 449 48.11 9.52 -9.86
C ASP A 449 47.81 10.79 -9.04
N GLY A 450 47.01 10.66 -7.97
CA GLY A 450 46.61 11.75 -7.08
C GLY A 450 45.57 12.68 -7.70
N ALA A 451 44.56 12.11 -8.37
CA ALA A 451 43.47 12.83 -9.05
C ALA A 451 43.90 13.63 -10.29
N ALA A 452 45.06 13.33 -10.91
CA ALA A 452 45.48 14.00 -12.13
C ALA A 452 44.70 13.51 -13.35
N THR A 453 44.43 12.20 -13.40
CA THR A 453 43.59 11.57 -14.43
C THR A 453 42.62 10.58 -13.81
N PHE A 454 41.43 10.45 -14.40
CA PHE A 454 40.39 9.53 -13.96
C PHE A 454 39.99 8.57 -15.07
N SER A 455 39.86 7.30 -14.70
CA SER A 455 39.39 6.23 -15.59
C SER A 455 38.05 5.72 -15.10
N ASN A 456 37.04 5.74 -15.98
CA ASN A 456 35.73 5.14 -15.73
C ASN A 456 35.89 3.63 -15.49
N GLN A 457 35.23 3.09 -14.45
CA GLN A 457 35.32 1.69 -14.05
C GLN A 457 34.14 0.82 -14.53
N LEU A 458 33.05 1.43 -15.01
CA LEU A 458 31.74 0.78 -15.18
C LEU A 458 31.21 0.78 -16.63
N CYS A 459 31.09 1.95 -17.28
CA CYS A 459 30.23 2.14 -18.45
C CYS A 459 30.64 1.39 -19.74
N SER A 460 31.85 0.83 -19.78
CA SER A 460 32.35 -0.02 -20.87
C SER A 460 33.04 -1.25 -20.31
N ASN A 461 32.60 -1.67 -19.12
CA ASN A 461 33.14 -2.81 -18.41
C ASN A 461 32.11 -3.94 -18.40
N ASP A 462 32.25 -4.86 -19.35
CA ASP A 462 31.37 -6.04 -19.46
C ASP A 462 31.39 -6.96 -18.23
N ASN A 463 32.35 -6.78 -17.31
CA ASN A 463 32.43 -7.51 -16.04
C ASN A 463 31.72 -6.78 -14.87
N ALA A 464 31.15 -5.59 -15.12
CA ALA A 464 30.51 -4.76 -14.11
C ALA A 464 29.11 -4.37 -14.58
N THR A 465 28.15 -5.28 -14.40
CA THR A 465 26.73 -4.94 -14.51
C THR A 465 26.32 -4.29 -13.19
N VAL A 466 26.33 -2.96 -13.19
CA VAL A 466 26.07 -2.11 -12.03
C VAL A 466 25.17 -0.98 -12.48
N HIS A 467 24.11 -0.72 -11.71
CA HIS A 467 23.22 0.40 -11.91
C HIS A 467 23.98 1.74 -11.94
N ILE A 468 23.51 2.69 -12.73
CA ILE A 468 24.06 4.07 -12.79
C ILE A 468 23.76 4.85 -11.49
N ASP A 469 24.20 6.10 -11.41
CA ASP A 469 23.97 7.00 -10.27
C ASP A 469 24.64 6.55 -8.96
N GLN A 470 25.98 6.61 -8.94
CA GLN A 470 26.77 6.22 -7.77
C GLN A 470 26.67 7.26 -6.66
N HIS A 471 26.39 6.86 -5.42
CA HIS A 471 26.29 7.76 -4.26
C HIS A 471 27.32 7.43 -3.18
N ALA A 472 27.46 6.15 -2.86
CA ALA A 472 28.18 5.68 -1.68
C ALA A 472 29.40 4.82 -2.04
N ARG A 473 30.44 4.88 -1.20
CA ARG A 473 31.70 4.13 -1.36
C ARG A 473 32.29 3.80 0.01
N ALA A 474 32.63 2.54 0.27
CA ALA A 474 33.29 2.13 1.51
C ALA A 474 34.32 1.02 1.28
N PHE A 475 35.57 1.25 1.68
CA PHE A 475 36.59 0.21 1.68
C PHE A 475 36.38 -0.76 2.86
N VAL A 476 36.61 -2.06 2.63
CA VAL A 476 36.37 -3.10 3.63
C VAL A 476 37.67 -3.48 4.31
N GLY A 477 37.73 -3.35 5.65
CA GLY A 477 38.88 -3.80 6.45
C GLY A 477 40.21 -3.11 6.14
N GLY A 478 40.17 -1.90 5.57
CA GLY A 478 41.37 -1.18 5.14
C GLY A 478 42.08 -1.78 3.93
N ASP A 479 41.43 -2.68 3.19
CA ASP A 479 41.97 -3.27 1.97
C ASP A 479 41.62 -2.39 0.74
N PRO A 480 42.61 -1.90 -0.03
CA PRO A 480 42.38 -1.05 -1.21
C PRO A 480 41.71 -1.75 -2.40
N ASN A 481 41.61 -3.08 -2.36
CA ASN A 481 40.98 -3.90 -3.38
C ASN A 481 39.53 -4.23 -3.02
N ARG A 482 39.15 -4.15 -1.75
CA ARG A 482 37.81 -4.50 -1.29
C ARG A 482 36.96 -3.26 -1.14
N LEU A 483 36.04 -3.04 -2.07
CA LEU A 483 35.22 -1.84 -2.16
C LEU A 483 33.74 -2.20 -2.27
N LEU A 484 32.93 -1.61 -1.39
CA LEU A 484 31.49 -1.49 -1.55
C LEU A 484 31.16 -0.18 -2.26
N ILE A 485 30.20 -0.23 -3.16
CA ILE A 485 29.58 0.95 -3.77
C ILE A 485 28.06 0.87 -3.62
N GLY A 486 27.42 2.02 -3.45
CA GLY A 486 25.96 2.16 -3.37
C GLY A 486 25.43 3.15 -4.40
N ASN A 487 24.29 2.83 -5.00
CA ASN A 487 23.67 3.59 -6.09
C ASN A 487 22.13 3.40 -6.09
N ASP A 488 21.45 3.85 -7.14
CA ASP A 488 19.98 3.75 -7.29
C ASP A 488 19.48 2.30 -7.53
N GLY A 489 20.39 1.36 -7.75
CA GLY A 489 20.15 -0.08 -7.84
C GLY A 489 20.59 -0.89 -6.61
N GLY A 490 21.13 -0.28 -5.54
CA GLY A 490 21.46 -0.99 -4.31
C GLY A 490 22.95 -0.97 -3.95
N VAL A 491 23.44 -2.07 -3.38
CA VAL A 491 24.83 -2.27 -2.93
C VAL A 491 25.56 -3.28 -3.81
N TYR A 492 26.78 -2.94 -4.23
CA TYR A 492 27.65 -3.79 -5.03
C TYR A 492 29.03 -3.89 -4.40
N TYR A 493 29.70 -5.03 -4.60
CA TYR A 493 31.00 -5.33 -4.02
C TYR A 493 32.02 -5.81 -5.04
N THR A 494 33.27 -5.43 -4.86
CA THR A 494 34.42 -5.99 -5.56
C THR A 494 35.55 -6.26 -4.57
N ASP A 495 36.31 -7.33 -4.79
CA ASP A 495 37.56 -7.67 -4.09
C ASP A 495 38.81 -7.40 -4.94
N GLU A 496 38.63 -6.74 -6.09
CA GLU A 496 39.68 -6.42 -7.06
C GLU A 496 39.58 -4.96 -7.55
N ALA A 497 39.12 -4.06 -6.68
CA ALA A 497 38.81 -2.67 -7.01
C ALA A 497 39.95 -1.93 -7.73
N SER A 498 41.22 -2.28 -7.47
CA SER A 498 42.39 -1.60 -8.03
C SER A 498 42.67 -1.94 -9.48
N LEU A 499 41.99 -2.96 -10.04
CA LEU A 499 42.10 -3.26 -11.45
C LEU A 499 41.44 -2.15 -12.29
N PRO A 500 41.88 -1.90 -13.54
CA PRO A 500 41.25 -0.89 -14.39
C PRO A 500 39.80 -1.22 -14.81
N ARG A 501 39.42 -2.50 -14.74
CA ARG A 501 38.10 -3.05 -15.10
C ARG A 501 37.69 -4.13 -14.08
N PRO A 502 37.38 -3.75 -12.84
CA PRO A 502 37.07 -4.68 -11.76
C PRO A 502 35.72 -5.33 -12.00
N ARG A 503 35.53 -6.56 -11.51
CA ARG A 503 34.21 -7.19 -11.44
C ARG A 503 33.47 -6.72 -10.21
N TYR A 504 32.19 -6.39 -10.39
CA TYR A 504 31.28 -6.11 -9.28
C TYR A 504 30.26 -7.24 -9.12
N THR A 505 29.94 -7.55 -7.87
CA THR A 505 28.93 -8.51 -7.46
C THR A 505 27.81 -7.76 -6.73
N PRO A 506 26.55 -7.83 -7.18
CA PRO A 506 25.43 -7.23 -6.44
C PRO A 506 25.23 -7.96 -5.11
N LEU A 507 25.02 -7.19 -4.03
CA LEU A 507 24.75 -7.69 -2.68
C LEU A 507 23.28 -7.45 -2.27
N ASN A 508 22.38 -7.51 -3.25
CA ASN A 508 21.03 -6.96 -3.15
C ASN A 508 19.94 -7.98 -2.78
N LEU A 509 20.27 -9.27 -2.65
CA LEU A 509 19.30 -10.37 -2.51
C LEU A 509 18.30 -10.24 -1.34
N SER A 510 18.63 -9.45 -0.32
CA SER A 510 17.82 -9.26 0.88
C SER A 510 17.52 -7.78 1.19
N ILE A 511 17.89 -6.86 0.29
CA ILE A 511 17.52 -5.45 0.38
C ILE A 511 16.21 -5.25 -0.37
N ASN A 512 15.26 -4.56 0.25
CA ASN A 512 14.00 -4.16 -0.37
C ASN A 512 13.75 -2.67 -0.11
N SER A 513 14.45 -1.84 -0.90
CA SER A 513 14.39 -0.37 -0.86
C SER A 513 13.83 0.24 -2.15
N ILE A 514 13.15 -0.53 -2.98
CA ILE A 514 12.54 -0.03 -4.22
C ILE A 514 11.39 0.94 -3.91
N GLU A 515 11.37 2.04 -4.66
CA GLU A 515 10.38 3.12 -4.59
C GLU A 515 9.29 2.93 -5.64
N PHE A 516 8.20 2.24 -5.29
CA PHE A 516 7.06 2.13 -6.21
C PHE A 516 6.17 3.38 -6.18
N TYR A 517 5.80 3.88 -7.37
CA TYR A 517 4.76 4.90 -7.53
C TYR A 517 3.35 4.29 -7.58
N SER A 518 3.19 3.14 -8.26
CA SER A 518 1.90 2.45 -8.46
C SER A 518 2.13 0.98 -8.79
N GLY A 519 1.08 0.16 -8.62
CA GLY A 519 1.10 -1.22 -9.06
C GLY A 519 -0.28 -1.86 -9.16
N ASP A 520 -0.34 -3.09 -9.67
CA ASP A 520 -1.56 -3.88 -9.81
C ASP A 520 -1.28 -5.38 -9.64
N LEU A 521 -2.34 -6.16 -9.38
CA LEU A 521 -2.28 -7.61 -9.21
C LEU A 521 -3.35 -8.32 -10.04
N ILE A 522 -3.08 -9.60 -10.34
CA ILE A 522 -4.01 -10.48 -11.07
C ILE A 522 -5.35 -10.67 -10.32
N ALA A 523 -6.38 -11.09 -11.07
CA ALA A 523 -7.78 -11.09 -10.66
C ALA A 523 -8.16 -11.82 -9.37
N ASN A 524 -7.50 -12.92 -9.01
CA ASN A 524 -7.82 -13.74 -7.82
C ASN A 524 -6.53 -14.15 -7.14
N PHE A 525 -5.71 -13.19 -6.74
CA PHE A 525 -4.31 -13.43 -6.37
C PHE A 525 -4.15 -14.54 -5.32
N ALA A 526 -5.01 -14.59 -4.31
CA ALA A 526 -4.96 -15.62 -3.27
C ALA A 526 -5.02 -17.06 -3.81
N SER A 527 -5.69 -17.29 -4.96
CA SER A 527 -5.87 -18.61 -5.57
C SER A 527 -5.33 -18.72 -7.01
N ALA A 528 -4.65 -17.69 -7.51
CA ALA A 528 -4.15 -17.68 -8.88
C ALA A 528 -2.91 -18.56 -9.01
N ASN A 529 -2.80 -19.29 -10.13
CA ASN A 529 -1.59 -19.97 -10.53
C ASN A 529 -1.36 -19.79 -12.05
N PRO A 530 -0.35 -19.02 -12.48
CA PRO A 530 0.56 -18.25 -11.62
C PRO A 530 -0.11 -17.03 -10.99
N ARG A 531 0.46 -16.55 -9.86
CA ARG A 531 0.20 -15.21 -9.33
C ARG A 531 1.02 -14.20 -10.13
N VAL A 532 0.42 -13.07 -10.51
CA VAL A 532 1.11 -12.01 -11.28
C VAL A 532 0.90 -10.66 -10.59
N VAL A 533 2.00 -9.94 -10.40
CA VAL A 533 2.05 -8.56 -9.87
C VAL A 533 2.88 -7.71 -10.81
N ILE A 534 2.55 -6.43 -10.94
CA ILE A 534 3.36 -5.46 -11.68
C ILE A 534 3.42 -4.13 -10.91
N GLY A 535 4.57 -3.47 -10.94
CA GLY A 535 4.79 -2.19 -10.28
C GLY A 535 5.67 -1.27 -11.11
N GLY A 536 5.37 0.03 -11.08
CA GLY A 536 6.23 1.08 -11.64
C GLY A 536 7.04 1.74 -10.52
N ALA A 537 8.37 1.79 -10.68
CA ALA A 537 9.30 2.32 -9.70
C ALA A 537 10.15 3.49 -10.21
N GLN A 538 10.63 4.31 -9.27
CA GLN A 538 11.63 5.36 -9.53
C GLN A 538 12.97 4.73 -9.95
N ASP A 539 13.56 5.25 -11.04
CA ASP A 539 14.87 4.90 -11.62
C ASP A 539 15.11 3.41 -11.99
N ASN A 540 14.18 2.54 -11.61
CA ASN A 540 14.25 1.08 -11.79
C ASN A 540 13.16 0.55 -12.74
N GLY A 541 12.44 1.46 -13.41
CA GLY A 541 11.45 1.17 -14.43
C GLY A 541 10.19 0.47 -13.92
N THR A 542 9.48 -0.14 -14.86
CA THR A 542 8.38 -1.06 -14.56
C THR A 542 8.91 -2.47 -14.42
N SER A 543 8.51 -3.18 -13.38
CA SER A 543 8.88 -4.58 -13.13
C SER A 543 7.67 -5.45 -12.76
N SER A 544 7.77 -6.74 -13.05
CA SER A 544 6.72 -7.73 -12.77
C SER A 544 7.24 -8.90 -11.96
N LEU A 545 6.35 -9.53 -11.19
CA LEU A 545 6.60 -10.81 -10.52
C LEU A 545 5.57 -11.83 -11.01
N VAL A 546 6.04 -13.02 -11.38
CA VAL A 546 5.20 -14.17 -11.78
C VAL A 546 5.55 -15.38 -10.91
N GLN A 547 4.69 -15.72 -9.95
CA GLN A 547 4.91 -16.81 -8.98
C GLN A 547 4.09 -18.04 -9.38
N PHE A 548 4.72 -19.21 -9.47
CA PHE A 548 4.05 -20.47 -9.82
C PHE A 548 3.68 -21.34 -8.60
N GLY A 549 4.03 -20.89 -7.39
CA GLY A 549 3.82 -21.65 -6.14
C GLY A 549 4.71 -22.90 -6.03
N ASP A 550 5.82 -22.95 -6.77
CA ASP A 550 6.83 -24.00 -6.64
C ASP A 550 7.95 -23.51 -5.72
N PRO A 551 8.11 -24.05 -4.49
CA PRO A 551 9.18 -23.66 -3.58
C PRO A 551 10.59 -23.89 -4.15
N ALA A 552 10.73 -24.70 -5.20
CA ALA A 552 11.99 -24.92 -5.89
C ALA A 552 12.35 -23.79 -6.88
N VAL A 553 11.40 -22.90 -7.21
CA VAL A 553 11.59 -21.76 -8.11
C VAL A 553 11.57 -20.48 -7.29
N ALA A 554 12.66 -19.71 -7.34
CA ALA A 554 12.73 -18.43 -6.66
C ALA A 554 11.75 -17.43 -7.29
N ASP A 555 11.08 -16.65 -6.45
CA ASP A 555 10.28 -15.51 -6.86
C ASP A 555 11.19 -14.35 -7.27
N VAL A 556 11.22 -14.03 -8.56
CA VAL A 556 12.09 -12.99 -9.12
C VAL A 556 11.26 -11.92 -9.79
N TRP A 557 11.49 -10.67 -9.40
CA TRP A 557 10.97 -9.53 -10.12
C TRP A 557 11.80 -9.29 -11.37
N GLN A 558 11.17 -9.12 -12.52
CA GLN A 558 11.84 -8.89 -13.80
C GLN A 558 11.60 -7.44 -14.24
N HIS A 559 12.65 -6.73 -14.62
CA HIS A 559 12.52 -5.43 -15.27
C HIS A 559 11.88 -5.60 -16.65
N ILE A 560 10.91 -4.73 -16.97
CA ILE A 560 10.13 -4.82 -18.20
C ILE A 560 10.27 -3.57 -19.08
N TYR A 561 10.17 -2.37 -18.51
CA TYR A 561 10.05 -1.16 -19.34
C TYR A 561 10.45 0.14 -18.65
N GLY A 562 11.22 0.97 -19.37
CA GLY A 562 11.50 2.37 -19.03
C GLY A 562 12.53 2.56 -17.91
N GLY A 563 13.06 3.78 -17.77
CA GLY A 563 13.93 4.14 -16.64
C GLY A 563 13.12 4.44 -15.36
N ASP A 564 12.03 5.19 -15.47
CA ASP A 564 10.99 5.26 -14.43
C ASP A 564 9.76 4.46 -14.89
N GLY A 565 9.17 3.67 -14.01
CA GLY A 565 7.83 3.11 -14.21
C GLY A 565 6.81 3.88 -13.38
N ILE A 566 5.69 4.33 -13.96
CA ILE A 566 4.72 5.22 -13.28
C ILE A 566 3.43 4.53 -12.88
N THR A 567 2.54 4.21 -13.82
CA THR A 567 1.25 3.57 -13.57
C THR A 567 1.19 2.27 -14.35
N THR A 568 0.68 1.21 -13.74
CA THR A 568 0.61 -0.13 -14.36
C THR A 568 -0.75 -0.76 -14.12
N ARG A 569 -1.27 -1.52 -15.10
CA ARG A 569 -2.57 -2.22 -14.97
C ARG A 569 -2.53 -3.59 -15.65
N ILE A 570 -3.15 -4.58 -15.02
CA ILE A 570 -3.26 -5.94 -15.57
C ILE A 570 -4.69 -6.19 -16.05
N GLU A 571 -4.83 -6.65 -17.29
CA GLU A 571 -6.09 -7.16 -17.79
C GLU A 571 -6.45 -8.46 -17.06
N PRO A 572 -7.57 -8.51 -16.33
CA PRO A 572 -7.79 -9.53 -15.32
C PRO A 572 -8.29 -10.88 -15.85
N VAL A 573 -8.86 -10.93 -17.06
CA VAL A 573 -9.52 -12.14 -17.58
C VAL A 573 -8.50 -13.14 -18.10
N PHE A 574 -7.53 -12.67 -18.89
CA PHE A 574 -6.51 -13.52 -19.48
C PHE A 574 -5.11 -13.25 -18.93
N ALA A 575 -4.89 -12.12 -18.25
CA ALA A 575 -3.57 -11.66 -17.81
C ALA A 575 -2.54 -11.54 -18.96
N GLN A 576 -3.01 -11.50 -20.21
CA GLN A 576 -2.17 -11.37 -21.39
C GLN A 576 -1.84 -9.91 -21.71
N ARG A 577 -2.77 -8.99 -21.40
CA ARG A 577 -2.56 -7.56 -21.60
C ARG A 577 -2.09 -6.90 -20.32
N VAL A 578 -0.93 -6.28 -20.37
CA VAL A 578 -0.31 -5.61 -19.24
C VAL A 578 0.12 -4.22 -19.70
N TYR A 579 -0.51 -3.20 -19.13
CA TYR A 579 -0.27 -1.80 -19.44
C TYR A 579 0.76 -1.23 -18.49
N MET A 580 1.70 -0.48 -19.04
CA MET A 580 2.86 0.06 -18.34
C MET A 580 3.09 1.48 -18.82
N SER A 581 3.65 2.34 -17.99
CA SER A 581 3.99 3.68 -18.44
C SER A 581 5.29 4.21 -17.87
N SER A 582 5.98 5.03 -18.66
CA SER A 582 7.05 5.92 -18.19
C SER A 582 6.47 7.30 -17.83
N GLN A 583 7.34 8.24 -17.49
CA GLN A 583 6.98 9.61 -17.11
C GLN A 583 6.07 10.25 -18.16
N ARG A 584 5.15 11.11 -17.71
CA ARG A 584 4.32 11.96 -18.58
C ARG A 584 3.48 11.18 -19.60
N GLY A 585 3.03 9.99 -19.21
CA GLY A 585 2.06 9.19 -19.95
C GLY A 585 2.61 8.60 -21.23
N ASP A 586 3.89 8.24 -21.27
CA ASP A 586 4.36 7.29 -22.29
C ASP A 586 3.87 5.89 -21.90
N ILE A 587 2.75 5.47 -22.48
CA ILE A 587 2.07 4.22 -22.19
C ILE A 587 2.41 3.19 -23.26
N VAL A 588 2.83 2.01 -22.82
CA VAL A 588 2.97 0.81 -23.64
C VAL A 588 2.10 -0.31 -23.09
N ALA A 589 1.85 -1.32 -23.92
CA ALA A 589 1.14 -2.52 -23.50
C ALA A 589 1.88 -3.76 -24.00
N SER A 590 2.11 -4.73 -23.13
CA SER A 590 2.34 -6.09 -23.59
C SER A 590 0.99 -6.75 -23.89
N ILE A 591 0.94 -7.62 -24.89
CA ILE A 591 -0.30 -8.32 -25.31
C ILE A 591 -0.26 -9.84 -25.14
N ASN A 592 0.87 -10.39 -24.69
CA ASN A 592 1.10 -11.83 -24.55
C ASN A 592 1.64 -12.22 -23.16
N GLY A 593 1.42 -11.39 -22.13
CA GLY A 593 1.85 -11.62 -20.75
C GLY A 593 2.82 -10.56 -20.25
N ALA A 594 3.05 -10.52 -18.92
CA ALA A 594 3.80 -9.44 -18.26
C ALA A 594 5.24 -9.24 -18.75
N ASN A 595 5.89 -10.29 -19.27
CA ASN A 595 7.30 -10.26 -19.68
C ASN A 595 7.46 -10.34 -21.21
N ALA A 596 6.37 -10.19 -21.96
CA ALA A 596 6.41 -10.25 -23.42
C ALA A 596 6.64 -8.85 -24.03
N PRO A 597 7.18 -8.76 -25.27
CA PRO A 597 7.44 -7.48 -25.92
C PRO A 597 6.22 -6.57 -25.97
N GLU A 598 6.49 -5.28 -25.81
CA GLU A 598 5.50 -4.22 -25.73
C GLU A 598 5.15 -3.62 -27.09
N VAL A 599 3.95 -3.04 -27.15
CA VAL A 599 3.47 -2.21 -28.25
C VAL A 599 3.07 -0.85 -27.74
N ASN A 600 3.24 0.18 -28.57
CA ASN A 600 2.86 1.54 -28.22
C ASN A 600 1.34 1.64 -27.95
N ALA A 601 0.99 2.12 -26.76
CA ALA A 601 -0.38 2.35 -26.30
C ALA A 601 -0.65 3.84 -25.98
N SER A 602 0.28 4.75 -26.26
CA SER A 602 0.19 6.18 -25.99
C SER A 602 -0.81 6.91 -26.90
N GLY A 603 -1.47 7.93 -26.36
CA GLY A 603 -2.37 8.83 -27.08
C GLY A 603 -1.70 10.15 -27.53
N PRO A 604 -2.49 11.10 -28.06
CA PRO A 604 -1.96 12.29 -28.75
C PRO A 604 -1.55 13.44 -27.81
N TRP A 605 -1.37 13.18 -26.51
CA TRP A 605 -1.05 14.20 -25.49
C TRP A 605 0.42 14.64 -25.46
N GLY A 606 1.27 14.09 -26.35
CA GLY A 606 2.73 14.28 -26.31
C GLY A 606 3.38 13.43 -25.22
N PRO A 607 3.34 12.08 -25.32
CA PRO A 607 3.90 11.15 -24.33
C PRO A 607 5.41 11.39 -24.10
N GLY A 608 5.89 11.28 -22.86
CA GLY A 608 7.30 11.53 -22.48
C GLY A 608 7.72 13.01 -22.51
N GLU A 609 7.03 13.84 -23.27
CA GLU A 609 7.39 15.23 -23.53
C GLU A 609 6.71 16.23 -22.59
N THR A 610 7.37 17.37 -22.34
CA THR A 610 6.75 18.52 -21.66
C THR A 610 5.76 19.29 -22.53
N THR A 611 5.76 19.04 -23.85
CA THR A 611 4.87 19.70 -24.82
C THR A 611 3.54 18.95 -24.97
N GLY A 612 2.56 19.56 -25.64
CA GLY A 612 1.24 18.95 -25.85
C GLY A 612 0.25 19.25 -24.72
N ASP A 613 -0.54 18.24 -24.34
CA ASP A 613 -1.48 18.37 -23.22
C ASP A 613 -0.69 18.57 -21.91
N ARG A 614 -1.15 19.51 -21.09
CA ARG A 614 -0.66 19.71 -19.71
C ARG A 614 -0.97 18.45 -18.88
N LYS A 615 0.05 17.84 -18.30
CA LYS A 615 -0.04 16.50 -17.67
C LYS A 615 0.97 16.36 -16.52
N SER A 616 0.67 15.47 -15.58
CA SER A 616 1.56 15.18 -14.45
C SER A 616 2.80 14.40 -14.92
N PHE A 617 3.91 14.53 -14.18
CA PHE A 617 5.03 13.59 -14.27
C PHE A 617 4.52 12.16 -13.99
N LEU A 618 3.63 12.04 -13.00
CA LEU A 618 2.94 10.81 -12.59
C LEU A 618 1.58 10.66 -13.28
N MET A 619 1.53 10.84 -14.61
CA MET A 619 0.25 10.87 -15.36
C MET A 619 -0.57 9.58 -15.12
N PRO A 620 -1.79 9.67 -14.57
CA PRO A 620 -2.57 8.49 -14.19
C PRO A 620 -3.37 7.91 -15.37
N PHE A 621 -3.52 6.59 -15.37
CA PHE A 621 -4.54 5.89 -16.17
C PHE A 621 -5.16 4.76 -15.36
N ASP A 622 -6.32 4.27 -15.82
CA ASP A 622 -7.02 3.16 -15.18
C ASP A 622 -7.65 2.22 -16.22
N LEU A 623 -7.74 0.94 -15.87
CA LEU A 623 -8.39 -0.10 -16.65
C LEU A 623 -9.62 -0.57 -15.89
N TYR A 624 -10.79 -0.54 -16.54
CA TYR A 624 -11.97 -1.13 -15.94
C TYR A 624 -11.81 -2.66 -15.89
N LYS A 625 -11.65 -3.22 -14.68
CA LYS A 625 -11.30 -4.63 -14.48
C LYS A 625 -12.43 -5.49 -13.87
N TYR A 626 -13.62 -4.95 -13.65
CA TYR A 626 -14.68 -5.62 -12.85
C TYR A 626 -15.82 -6.25 -13.67
N GLY A 627 -15.84 -6.10 -14.99
CA GLY A 627 -16.96 -6.54 -15.84
C GLY A 627 -17.08 -8.06 -15.97
N ASP A 628 -18.28 -8.62 -15.80
CA ASP A 628 -18.55 -10.05 -15.98
C ASP A 628 -18.49 -10.47 -17.47
N THR A 629 -17.64 -11.43 -17.80
CA THR A 629 -17.43 -11.91 -19.18
C THR A 629 -18.65 -12.62 -19.78
N ALA A 630 -19.61 -13.05 -18.94
CA ALA A 630 -20.88 -13.64 -19.34
C ALA A 630 -21.99 -12.61 -19.59
N VAL A 631 -21.78 -11.35 -19.17
CA VAL A 631 -22.78 -10.28 -19.29
C VAL A 631 -22.41 -9.35 -20.45
N ALA A 632 -23.31 -9.23 -21.43
CA ALA A 632 -23.13 -8.29 -22.52
C ALA A 632 -22.97 -6.86 -21.98
N ASP A 633 -22.09 -6.07 -22.61
CA ASP A 633 -21.81 -4.69 -22.24
C ASP A 633 -21.17 -4.47 -20.85
N SER A 634 -20.78 -5.55 -20.16
CA SER A 634 -20.16 -5.47 -18.82
C SER A 634 -18.82 -4.75 -18.81
N GLY A 635 -18.17 -4.61 -19.96
CA GLY A 635 -16.82 -4.03 -20.12
C GLY A 635 -15.71 -5.05 -20.29
N CYS A 636 -16.03 -6.34 -20.14
CA CYS A 636 -15.10 -7.43 -20.40
C CYS A 636 -15.80 -8.52 -21.22
N ALA A 637 -15.10 -9.15 -22.16
CA ALA A 637 -15.64 -10.21 -22.98
C ALA A 637 -14.77 -11.46 -22.94
N GLY A 638 -15.38 -12.64 -22.97
CA GLY A 638 -14.68 -13.93 -22.91
C GLY A 638 -13.73 -14.24 -24.08
N ASN A 639 -13.63 -13.37 -25.09
CA ASN A 639 -12.68 -13.48 -26.21
C ASN A 639 -11.74 -12.27 -26.35
N ALA A 640 -11.99 -11.16 -25.63
CA ALA A 640 -11.23 -9.92 -25.78
C ALA A 640 -10.70 -9.35 -24.46
N GLY A 641 -11.07 -9.97 -23.33
CA GLY A 641 -10.74 -9.52 -21.99
C GLY A 641 -11.44 -8.21 -21.65
N CYS A 642 -10.92 -7.50 -20.66
CA CYS A 642 -11.29 -6.12 -20.38
C CYS A 642 -10.42 -5.15 -21.20
N ASN A 643 -11.03 -4.20 -21.90
CA ASN A 643 -10.32 -3.35 -22.86
C ASN A 643 -10.72 -1.86 -22.79
N HIS A 644 -11.40 -1.45 -21.72
CA HIS A 644 -11.88 -0.09 -21.53
C HIS A 644 -10.96 0.66 -20.57
N LEU A 645 -10.20 1.62 -21.11
CA LEU A 645 -9.22 2.42 -20.38
C LEU A 645 -9.63 3.90 -20.35
N ILE A 646 -9.17 4.58 -19.30
CA ILE A 646 -9.19 6.05 -19.18
C ILE A 646 -7.83 6.57 -18.74
N ALA A 647 -7.44 7.75 -19.21
CA ALA A 647 -6.19 8.42 -18.83
C ALA A 647 -6.42 9.92 -18.58
N GLY A 648 -5.68 10.51 -17.65
CA GLY A 648 -5.88 11.90 -17.20
C GLY A 648 -4.72 12.83 -17.54
N THR A 649 -4.95 13.84 -18.38
CA THR A 649 -4.06 15.02 -18.53
C THR A 649 -4.61 16.19 -17.69
N TYR A 650 -4.93 17.35 -18.26
CA TYR A 650 -5.89 18.30 -17.67
C TYR A 650 -7.34 17.93 -18.02
N ARG A 651 -7.50 16.97 -18.94
CA ARG A 651 -8.76 16.41 -19.44
C ARG A 651 -8.66 14.88 -19.51
N VAL A 652 -9.80 14.22 -19.70
CA VAL A 652 -9.89 12.76 -19.73
C VAL A 652 -9.86 12.25 -21.17
N TRP A 653 -9.00 11.26 -21.38
CA TRP A 653 -8.89 10.45 -22.60
C TRP A 653 -9.50 9.08 -22.33
N GLU A 654 -10.20 8.54 -23.32
CA GLU A 654 -10.84 7.23 -23.27
C GLU A 654 -10.39 6.35 -24.44
N SER A 655 -10.16 5.08 -24.13
CA SER A 655 -9.97 4.01 -25.09
C SER A 655 -10.96 2.88 -24.84
N THR A 656 -11.73 2.49 -25.86
CA THR A 656 -12.68 1.37 -25.79
C THR A 656 -12.19 0.14 -26.56
N ASN A 657 -10.95 0.16 -27.05
CA ASN A 657 -10.36 -0.90 -27.87
C ASN A 657 -9.04 -1.43 -27.28
N GLY A 658 -8.77 -1.16 -26.00
CA GLY A 658 -7.56 -1.57 -25.30
C GLY A 658 -6.32 -0.80 -25.72
N ALA A 659 -6.48 0.48 -26.10
CA ALA A 659 -5.44 1.36 -26.64
C ALA A 659 -4.72 0.78 -27.87
N SER A 660 -5.48 0.16 -28.77
CA SER A 660 -4.95 -0.48 -29.98
C SER A 660 -5.23 0.35 -31.24
N GLY A 661 -4.29 0.32 -32.20
CA GLY A 661 -4.42 1.02 -33.48
C GLY A 661 -3.12 1.70 -33.92
N ALA A 662 -2.98 1.90 -35.24
CA ALA A 662 -1.75 2.42 -35.85
C ALA A 662 -1.47 3.90 -35.52
N SER A 663 -2.50 4.70 -35.23
CA SER A 663 -2.35 6.12 -34.89
C SER A 663 -2.85 6.41 -33.47
N ALA A 664 -2.33 7.48 -32.87
CA ALA A 664 -2.74 7.91 -31.54
C ALA A 664 -4.26 8.20 -31.45
N ALA A 665 -4.84 8.79 -32.51
CA ALA A 665 -6.27 9.06 -32.61
C ALA A 665 -7.15 7.80 -32.78
N ALA A 666 -6.58 6.70 -33.28
CA ALA A 666 -7.28 5.40 -33.32
C ALA A 666 -7.28 4.70 -31.96
N ARG A 667 -6.31 5.02 -31.09
CA ARG A 667 -6.18 4.44 -29.75
C ARG A 667 -7.01 5.17 -28.70
N TRP A 668 -7.06 6.50 -28.77
CA TRP A 668 -7.62 7.36 -27.74
C TRP A 668 -8.47 8.50 -28.30
N SER A 669 -9.51 8.86 -27.57
CA SER A 669 -10.37 10.02 -27.82
C SER A 669 -10.52 10.86 -26.56
N ALA A 670 -10.52 12.19 -26.68
CA ALA A 670 -10.79 13.07 -25.55
C ALA A 670 -12.29 13.10 -25.27
N ILE A 671 -12.70 12.88 -24.03
CA ILE A 671 -14.12 12.75 -23.63
C ILE A 671 -14.55 13.78 -22.58
N SER A 672 -13.67 14.72 -22.23
CA SER A 672 -13.97 15.80 -21.29
C SER A 672 -13.38 17.14 -21.75
N PRO A 673 -13.92 18.27 -21.26
CA PRO A 673 -13.20 19.54 -21.29
C PRO A 673 -12.03 19.54 -20.28
N ASP A 674 -11.41 20.70 -20.06
CA ASP A 674 -10.49 20.89 -18.92
C ASP A 674 -11.27 20.73 -17.61
N LEU A 675 -10.86 19.75 -16.78
CA LEU A 675 -11.49 19.44 -15.50
C LEU A 675 -10.79 20.14 -14.32
N THR A 676 -9.76 20.92 -14.57
CA THR A 676 -9.01 21.64 -13.54
C THR A 676 -9.59 23.04 -13.33
N LYS A 677 -9.25 23.70 -12.22
CA LYS A 677 -9.50 25.13 -12.00
C LYS A 677 -8.54 25.99 -12.82
N ASN A 678 -7.45 25.41 -13.31
CA ASN A 678 -6.43 26.07 -14.11
C ASN A 678 -5.82 27.29 -13.38
N ASN A 679 -5.59 27.14 -12.07
CA ASN A 679 -5.11 28.23 -11.21
C ASN A 679 -3.93 27.85 -10.30
N LEU A 680 -3.49 26.59 -10.31
CA LEU A 680 -2.24 26.18 -9.67
C LEU A 680 -1.08 26.51 -10.60
N ILE A 681 -0.61 27.76 -10.54
CA ILE A 681 0.45 28.30 -11.38
C ILE A 681 1.63 28.69 -10.49
N VAL A 682 2.79 28.10 -10.74
CA VAL A 682 4.04 28.37 -10.05
C VAL A 682 5.04 28.95 -11.04
N GLY A 683 5.29 30.26 -10.95
CA GLY A 683 6.07 30.97 -11.98
C GLY A 683 5.35 30.94 -13.34
N SER A 684 6.03 30.45 -14.38
CA SER A 684 5.44 30.23 -15.71
C SER A 684 4.83 28.84 -15.88
N ASP A 685 5.00 27.96 -14.90
CA ASP A 685 4.57 26.57 -14.98
C ASP A 685 3.17 26.41 -14.40
N ASN A 686 2.36 25.65 -15.11
CA ASN A 686 0.96 25.44 -14.77
C ASN A 686 0.75 23.98 -14.42
N ARG A 687 0.48 23.71 -13.15
CA ARG A 687 0.42 22.37 -12.58
C ARG A 687 -0.99 21.87 -12.33
N SER A 688 -2.01 22.57 -12.84
CA SER A 688 -3.37 22.09 -12.68
C SER A 688 -3.63 20.89 -13.60
N VAL A 689 -3.47 19.69 -13.08
CA VAL A 689 -3.61 18.44 -13.85
C VAL A 689 -4.51 17.46 -13.10
N ILE A 690 -5.09 16.52 -13.83
CA ILE A 690 -5.68 15.32 -13.24
C ILE A 690 -4.54 14.50 -12.64
N GLN A 691 -4.64 14.25 -11.34
CA GLN A 691 -3.67 13.49 -10.58
C GLN A 691 -4.18 12.10 -10.22
N SER A 692 -5.51 11.94 -10.17
CA SER A 692 -6.16 10.66 -9.88
C SER A 692 -7.35 10.45 -10.79
N ILE A 693 -7.47 9.25 -11.35
CA ILE A 693 -8.63 8.81 -12.12
C ILE A 693 -8.89 7.33 -11.83
N ARG A 694 -10.13 6.98 -11.53
CA ARG A 694 -10.55 5.59 -11.29
C ARG A 694 -11.95 5.35 -11.85
N PHE A 695 -12.15 4.16 -12.43
CA PHE A 695 -13.49 3.69 -12.76
C PHE A 695 -14.30 3.39 -11.48
N ALA A 696 -15.62 3.45 -11.60
CA ALA A 696 -16.48 2.86 -10.58
C ALA A 696 -16.37 1.32 -10.59
N VAL A 697 -16.38 0.70 -9.42
CA VAL A 697 -16.25 -0.77 -9.31
C VAL A 697 -17.47 -1.47 -9.93
N SER A 698 -18.67 -0.97 -9.65
CA SER A 698 -19.93 -1.57 -10.10
C SER A 698 -20.24 -1.36 -11.58
N THR A 699 -19.56 -0.43 -12.26
CA THR A 699 -19.84 -0.14 -13.68
C THR A 699 -18.73 0.61 -14.39
N ARG A 700 -18.45 0.20 -15.64
CA ARG A 700 -17.53 0.89 -16.55
C ARG A 700 -18.04 2.24 -17.07
N ARG A 701 -19.31 2.56 -16.79
CA ARG A 701 -19.98 3.76 -17.33
C ARG A 701 -19.76 4.99 -16.46
N VAL A 702 -19.18 4.81 -15.28
CA VAL A 702 -18.93 5.88 -14.30
C VAL A 702 -17.45 5.89 -13.93
N ALA A 703 -16.88 7.08 -13.81
CA ALA A 703 -15.53 7.28 -13.31
C ALA A 703 -15.47 8.52 -12.41
N MET A 704 -14.49 8.56 -11.53
CA MET A 704 -14.20 9.70 -10.67
C MET A 704 -12.81 10.24 -10.97
N VAL A 705 -12.66 11.56 -10.93
CA VAL A 705 -11.41 12.28 -11.19
C VAL A 705 -11.10 13.20 -10.02
N GLY A 706 -9.84 13.20 -9.59
CA GLY A 706 -9.25 14.16 -8.66
C GLY A 706 -8.11 14.94 -9.32
N THR A 707 -8.04 16.25 -9.08
CA THR A 707 -7.01 17.12 -9.66
C THR A 707 -6.03 17.64 -8.60
N LEU A 708 -4.83 18.00 -9.06
CA LEU A 708 -3.79 18.58 -8.21
C LEU A 708 -4.21 19.95 -7.62
N ASP A 709 -5.13 20.67 -8.26
CA ASP A 709 -5.67 21.95 -7.79
C ASP A 709 -7.02 21.81 -7.05
N GLY A 710 -7.36 20.61 -6.58
CA GLY A 710 -8.44 20.40 -5.62
C GLY A 710 -9.85 20.40 -6.20
N ASN A 711 -10.00 19.97 -7.46
CA ASN A 711 -11.30 19.61 -8.04
C ASN A 711 -11.56 18.10 -7.92
N VAL A 712 -12.84 17.76 -7.80
CA VAL A 712 -13.37 16.40 -7.93
C VAL A 712 -14.53 16.39 -8.92
N TRP A 713 -14.52 15.43 -9.84
CA TRP A 713 -15.54 15.27 -10.88
C TRP A 713 -16.04 13.84 -10.97
N PHE A 714 -17.32 13.69 -11.33
CA PHE A 714 -17.90 12.43 -11.81
C PHE A 714 -18.08 12.49 -13.33
N GLY A 715 -17.66 11.43 -14.01
CA GLY A 715 -17.96 11.16 -15.41
C GLY A 715 -19.06 10.11 -15.53
N PHE A 716 -20.01 10.31 -16.43
CA PHE A 716 -21.12 9.40 -16.72
C PHE A 716 -21.21 9.09 -18.21
N GLY A 717 -21.67 7.88 -18.55
CA GLY A 717 -21.87 7.48 -19.94
C GLY A 717 -20.56 7.18 -20.69
N LEU A 718 -19.50 6.80 -19.96
CA LEU A 718 -18.23 6.39 -20.57
C LEU A 718 -18.43 5.24 -21.56
N GLY A 719 -17.70 5.25 -22.67
CA GLY A 719 -17.78 4.26 -23.74
C GLY A 719 -19.03 4.37 -24.62
N THR A 720 -19.78 5.48 -24.56
CA THR A 720 -20.91 5.76 -25.47
C THR A 720 -20.56 6.74 -26.59
N GLY A 721 -19.40 7.38 -26.52
CA GLY A 721 -19.04 8.51 -27.39
C GLY A 721 -19.66 9.86 -26.98
N ALA A 722 -20.45 9.90 -25.91
CA ALA A 722 -21.11 11.11 -25.39
C ALA A 722 -21.06 11.18 -23.86
N ALA A 723 -19.87 11.00 -23.27
CA ALA A 723 -19.69 11.09 -21.82
C ALA A 723 -20.00 12.50 -21.31
N SER A 724 -20.60 12.59 -20.12
CA SER A 724 -20.88 13.85 -19.42
C SER A 724 -20.09 13.94 -18.13
N TRP A 725 -19.63 15.13 -17.77
CA TRP A 725 -18.79 15.37 -16.60
C TRP A 725 -19.39 16.42 -15.69
N VAL A 726 -19.53 16.09 -14.41
CA VAL A 726 -20.17 16.93 -13.39
C VAL A 726 -19.15 17.26 -12.31
N ASN A 727 -18.94 18.56 -12.08
CA ASN A 727 -18.06 19.05 -11.03
C ASN A 727 -18.78 18.90 -9.69
N VAL A 728 -18.27 18.03 -8.83
CA VAL A 728 -18.83 17.82 -7.49
C VAL A 728 -18.00 18.51 -6.41
N THR A 729 -17.05 19.38 -6.75
CA THR A 729 -16.16 20.06 -5.78
C THR A 729 -16.93 20.94 -4.78
N GLY A 730 -18.14 21.41 -5.14
CA GLY A 730 -18.99 22.19 -4.25
C GLY A 730 -18.35 23.52 -3.80
N ASN A 731 -17.60 24.17 -4.71
CA ASN A 731 -16.81 25.38 -4.42
C ASN A 731 -15.86 25.24 -3.22
N ASN A 732 -15.45 24.01 -2.91
CA ASN A 732 -14.64 23.68 -1.75
C ASN A 732 -15.25 24.09 -0.39
N ALA A 733 -16.58 24.14 -0.29
CA ALA A 733 -17.28 24.51 0.94
C ALA A 733 -17.16 23.45 2.06
N VAL A 734 -16.99 22.17 1.67
CA VAL A 734 -16.74 21.05 2.60
C VAL A 734 -15.46 20.34 2.21
N LEU A 735 -15.35 19.87 0.95
CA LEU A 735 -14.10 19.32 0.44
C LEU A 735 -13.03 20.43 0.36
N PRO A 736 -11.87 20.31 1.02
CA PRO A 736 -10.84 21.36 1.05
C PRO A 736 -10.28 21.66 -0.33
N ASN A 737 -9.86 22.92 -0.53
CA ASN A 737 -9.12 23.33 -1.70
C ASN A 737 -7.64 22.88 -1.62
N ARG A 738 -7.42 21.57 -1.58
CA ARG A 738 -6.10 20.92 -1.52
C ARG A 738 -6.01 19.85 -2.59
N SER A 739 -4.80 19.43 -2.93
CA SER A 739 -4.56 18.40 -3.96
C SER A 739 -5.28 17.09 -3.65
N ILE A 740 -5.94 16.51 -4.64
CA ILE A 740 -6.63 15.23 -4.55
C ILE A 740 -5.74 14.16 -5.19
N LEU A 741 -5.11 13.32 -4.35
CA LEU A 741 -4.19 12.28 -4.82
C LEU A 741 -4.88 10.95 -5.11
N GLY A 742 -5.98 10.68 -4.40
CA GLY A 742 -6.75 9.45 -4.54
C GLY A 742 -8.24 9.73 -4.67
N VAL A 743 -8.90 8.99 -5.55
CA VAL A 743 -10.36 8.90 -5.62
C VAL A 743 -10.80 7.44 -5.67
N ALA A 744 -11.93 7.14 -5.04
CA ALA A 744 -12.57 5.84 -5.12
C ALA A 744 -14.08 5.98 -5.11
N THR A 745 -14.79 4.93 -5.50
CA THR A 745 -16.26 4.87 -5.41
C THR A 745 -16.67 3.74 -4.48
N ASP A 746 -17.87 3.86 -3.91
CA ASP A 746 -18.49 2.76 -3.22
C ASP A 746 -18.69 1.57 -4.19
N PRO A 747 -18.28 0.36 -3.80
CA PRO A 747 -18.28 -0.78 -4.71
C PRO A 747 -19.67 -1.22 -5.20
N GLN A 748 -20.73 -0.83 -4.49
CA GLN A 748 -22.11 -1.17 -4.82
C GLN A 748 -22.86 0.02 -5.43
N THR A 749 -22.53 1.25 -5.01
CA THR A 749 -23.24 2.47 -5.41
C THR A 749 -22.28 3.44 -6.10
N PRO A 750 -22.26 3.51 -7.45
CA PRO A 750 -21.25 4.28 -8.19
C PRO A 750 -21.36 5.80 -8.03
N THR A 751 -22.41 6.31 -7.36
CA THR A 751 -22.62 7.73 -7.04
C THR A 751 -22.26 8.10 -5.60
N ILE A 752 -21.67 7.18 -4.85
CA ILE A 752 -20.98 7.46 -3.60
C ILE A 752 -19.48 7.44 -3.90
N GLY A 753 -18.79 8.53 -3.63
CA GLY A 753 -17.37 8.69 -3.91
C GLY A 753 -16.56 9.04 -2.66
N TYR A 754 -15.26 8.82 -2.73
CA TYR A 754 -14.29 9.16 -1.70
C TYR A 754 -13.14 9.93 -2.33
N ALA A 755 -12.60 10.90 -1.59
CA ALA A 755 -11.41 11.65 -1.99
C ALA A 755 -10.36 11.60 -0.87
N ALA A 756 -9.13 11.22 -1.23
CA ALA A 756 -7.93 11.35 -0.41
C ALA A 756 -7.27 12.70 -0.69
N VAL A 757 -7.16 13.51 0.35
CA VAL A 757 -6.69 14.89 0.30
C VAL A 757 -5.28 14.99 0.89
N ALA A 758 -4.38 15.56 0.10
CA ALA A 758 -2.99 15.78 0.46
C ALA A 758 -2.76 17.03 1.34
N GLY A 759 -1.50 17.30 1.66
CA GLY A 759 -1.09 18.45 2.47
C GLY A 759 -1.69 18.41 3.88
N PHE A 760 -1.63 19.54 4.59
CA PHE A 760 -2.05 19.65 5.99
C PHE A 760 -3.31 20.51 6.15
N GLY A 761 -4.14 20.22 7.15
CA GLY A 761 -5.38 20.93 7.46
C GLY A 761 -5.15 22.42 7.74
N ALA A 762 -3.96 22.80 8.21
CA ALA A 762 -3.56 24.19 8.40
C ALA A 762 -3.56 25.03 7.10
N ASN A 763 -3.47 24.40 5.92
CA ASN A 763 -3.61 25.07 4.62
C ASN A 763 -5.07 25.38 4.26
N THR A 764 -6.04 24.71 4.88
CA THR A 764 -7.47 24.94 4.71
C THR A 764 -8.18 24.87 6.07
N PRO A 765 -7.91 25.82 7.00
CA PRO A 765 -8.32 25.69 8.40
C PRO A 765 -9.84 25.68 8.61
N THR A 766 -10.62 26.15 7.65
CA THR A 766 -12.10 26.09 7.67
C THR A 766 -12.66 24.75 7.21
N THR A 767 -11.86 23.94 6.51
CA THR A 767 -12.18 22.60 6.00
C THR A 767 -10.97 21.66 6.24
N PRO A 768 -10.63 21.34 7.50
CA PRO A 768 -9.52 20.45 7.84
C PRO A 768 -9.84 18.97 7.53
N GLY A 769 -8.88 18.05 7.62
CA GLY A 769 -9.11 16.61 7.38
C GLY A 769 -8.58 16.10 6.04
N HIS A 770 -8.61 14.79 5.82
CA HIS A 770 -7.92 14.11 4.71
C HIS A 770 -8.77 13.13 3.91
N VAL A 771 -9.87 12.64 4.46
CA VAL A 771 -10.75 11.68 3.76
C VAL A 771 -12.16 12.22 3.76
N TYR A 772 -12.71 12.37 2.56
CA TYR A 772 -14.02 12.97 2.35
C TYR A 772 -14.92 12.03 1.55
N GLN A 773 -16.18 11.92 1.94
CA GLN A 773 -17.20 11.15 1.23
C GLN A 773 -18.18 12.10 0.54
N VAL A 774 -18.45 11.86 -0.74
CA VAL A 774 -19.52 12.52 -1.49
C VAL A 774 -20.64 11.54 -1.77
N ARG A 775 -21.88 12.00 -1.62
CA ARG A 775 -23.09 11.27 -1.99
C ARG A 775 -23.90 12.09 -2.96
N CYS A 776 -24.17 11.49 -4.11
CA CYS A 776 -24.85 12.13 -5.22
C CYS A 776 -26.15 11.41 -5.56
N ASN A 777 -27.09 12.16 -6.15
CA ASN A 777 -28.17 11.54 -6.93
C ASN A 777 -27.60 10.90 -8.21
N ALA A 778 -28.47 10.23 -8.98
CA ALA A 778 -28.07 9.36 -10.10
C ALA A 778 -27.13 10.02 -11.15
N ASP A 779 -27.24 11.33 -11.34
CA ASP A 779 -26.48 12.11 -12.31
C ASP A 779 -25.56 13.18 -11.68
N CYS A 780 -25.41 13.17 -10.35
CA CYS A 780 -24.70 14.20 -9.58
C CYS A 780 -25.21 15.64 -9.78
N SER A 781 -26.40 15.87 -10.33
CA SER A 781 -27.00 17.21 -10.40
C SER A 781 -27.25 17.80 -9.01
N SER A 782 -27.33 16.95 -7.98
CA SER A 782 -27.28 17.33 -6.57
C SER A 782 -26.37 16.38 -5.79
N PHE A 783 -25.60 16.92 -4.85
CA PHE A 783 -24.65 16.16 -4.05
C PHE A 783 -24.43 16.77 -2.68
N SER A 784 -23.88 15.97 -1.77
CA SER A 784 -23.47 16.38 -0.44
C SER A 784 -22.13 15.76 -0.07
N TRP A 785 -21.27 16.54 0.60
CA TRP A 785 -20.00 16.08 1.13
C TRP A 785 -20.07 15.91 2.65
N ARG A 786 -19.31 14.95 3.16
CA ARG A 786 -19.05 14.73 4.58
C ARG A 786 -17.55 14.49 4.77
N ASP A 787 -16.94 15.20 5.72
CA ASP A 787 -15.61 14.84 6.24
C ASP A 787 -15.72 13.54 7.04
N VAL A 788 -14.95 12.52 6.65
CA VAL A 788 -14.90 11.20 7.31
C VAL A 788 -13.53 10.92 7.92
N SER A 789 -12.73 11.96 8.12
CA SER A 789 -11.38 11.86 8.70
C SER A 789 -11.40 11.45 10.16
N GLY A 790 -12.42 11.82 10.94
CA GLY A 790 -12.54 11.38 12.34
C GLY A 790 -11.29 11.67 13.17
N ASN A 791 -10.66 10.64 13.75
CA ASN A 791 -9.39 10.72 14.48
C ASN A 791 -8.14 10.43 13.62
N LEU A 792 -8.25 10.35 12.29
CA LEU A 792 -7.09 10.20 11.42
C LEU A 792 -6.10 11.36 11.66
N PRO A 793 -4.78 11.11 11.79
CA PRO A 793 -3.80 12.18 11.96
C PRO A 793 -3.81 13.19 10.81
N ASP A 794 -3.37 14.43 11.08
CA ASP A 794 -3.21 15.50 10.09
C ASP A 794 -2.03 15.24 9.15
N VAL A 795 -2.03 14.08 8.49
CA VAL A 795 -0.99 13.59 7.58
C VAL A 795 -1.57 13.47 6.17
N PRO A 796 -0.83 13.85 5.11
CA PRO A 796 -1.30 13.74 3.73
C PRO A 796 -1.81 12.33 3.38
N ALA A 797 -3.01 12.26 2.81
CA ALA A 797 -3.57 11.02 2.29
C ALA A 797 -3.32 10.91 0.78
N ASN A 798 -2.72 9.79 0.36
CA ASN A 798 -2.26 9.54 -1.01
C ASN A 798 -3.28 8.72 -1.81
N VAL A 799 -3.90 7.73 -1.18
CA VAL A 799 -4.82 6.80 -1.82
C VAL A 799 -5.91 6.37 -0.84
N VAL A 800 -7.13 6.20 -1.34
CA VAL A 800 -8.28 5.69 -0.58
C VAL A 800 -8.90 4.54 -1.37
N VAL A 801 -9.22 3.45 -0.69
CA VAL A 801 -9.95 2.31 -1.27
C VAL A 801 -11.03 1.82 -0.30
N VAL A 802 -12.11 1.26 -0.86
CA VAL A 802 -13.25 0.75 -0.10
C VAL A 802 -13.26 -0.77 -0.23
N ASN A 803 -13.48 -1.49 0.87
CA ASN A 803 -13.63 -2.93 0.82
C ASN A 803 -14.94 -3.32 0.09
N PRO A 804 -14.89 -4.06 -1.04
CA PRO A 804 -16.09 -4.47 -1.76
C PRO A 804 -17.02 -5.42 -1.02
N TRP A 805 -16.50 -6.21 -0.07
CA TRP A 805 -17.31 -7.09 0.79
C TRP A 805 -17.90 -6.36 2.00
N LEU A 806 -17.23 -5.31 2.45
CA LEU A 806 -17.58 -4.53 3.63
C LEU A 806 -17.54 -3.04 3.27
N PRO A 807 -18.53 -2.47 2.55
CA PRO A 807 -18.42 -1.09 2.03
C PRO A 807 -18.31 0.01 3.10
N ARG A 808 -18.56 -0.33 4.37
CA ARG A 808 -18.30 0.56 5.51
C ARG A 808 -16.83 0.57 5.95
N GLN A 809 -16.07 -0.44 5.57
CA GLN A 809 -14.64 -0.54 5.82
C GLN A 809 -13.86 0.15 4.71
N VAL A 810 -13.07 1.16 5.09
CA VAL A 810 -12.31 2.01 4.17
C VAL A 810 -10.86 2.04 4.62
N PHE A 811 -9.95 1.95 3.65
CA PHE A 811 -8.50 2.01 3.85
C PHE A 811 -7.94 3.28 3.23
N VAL A 812 -6.95 3.87 3.88
CA VAL A 812 -6.23 5.04 3.38
C VAL A 812 -4.72 4.84 3.51
N GLY A 813 -4.02 4.98 2.39
CA GLY A 813 -2.57 5.08 2.34
C GLY A 813 -2.14 6.52 2.52
N THR A 814 -1.13 6.75 3.36
CA THR A 814 -0.62 8.09 3.72
C THR A 814 0.91 8.11 3.61
N ASP A 815 1.50 9.27 3.84
CA ASP A 815 2.97 9.40 3.89
C ASP A 815 3.62 8.71 5.10
N TRP A 816 2.85 8.16 6.04
CA TRP A 816 3.39 7.44 7.21
C TRP A 816 2.96 5.99 7.33
N GLY A 817 2.12 5.52 6.43
CA GLY A 817 1.63 4.14 6.45
C GLY A 817 0.16 4.01 6.09
N LEU A 818 -0.36 2.82 6.39
CA LEU A 818 -1.72 2.41 6.10
C LEU A 818 -2.60 2.57 7.34
N TYR A 819 -3.76 3.20 7.16
CA TYR A 819 -4.81 3.30 8.18
C TYR A 819 -6.12 2.76 7.63
N TYR A 820 -7.01 2.36 8.53
CA TYR A 820 -8.33 1.89 8.15
C TYR A 820 -9.39 2.28 9.19
N THR A 821 -10.63 2.31 8.75
CA THR A 821 -11.80 2.33 9.62
C THR A 821 -12.75 1.20 9.24
N ASP A 822 -13.38 0.53 10.21
CA ASP A 822 -14.39 -0.50 9.96
C ASP A 822 -15.79 0.09 9.74
N ASN A 823 -15.99 1.38 10.06
CA ASN A 823 -17.28 2.04 9.93
C ASN A 823 -17.13 3.53 9.56
N VAL A 824 -16.92 3.79 8.27
CA VAL A 824 -16.87 5.13 7.69
C VAL A 824 -18.20 5.89 7.81
N GLU A 825 -19.31 5.19 8.08
CA GLU A 825 -20.65 5.77 8.26
C GLU A 825 -20.95 6.22 9.68
N ALA A 826 -20.05 5.98 10.63
CA ALA A 826 -20.17 6.57 11.95
C ALA A 826 -20.15 8.10 11.86
N THR A 827 -20.86 8.78 12.76
CA THR A 827 -20.84 10.26 12.84
C THR A 827 -19.42 10.80 13.06
N GLN A 828 -18.59 10.02 13.74
CA GLN A 828 -17.15 10.25 13.92
C GLN A 828 -16.45 8.91 13.66
N PRO A 829 -15.97 8.66 12.42
CA PRO A 829 -15.25 7.44 12.11
C PRO A 829 -14.01 7.28 13.00
N ILE A 830 -13.77 6.06 13.45
CA ILE A 830 -12.56 5.71 14.21
C ILE A 830 -11.61 5.01 13.25
N TRP A 831 -10.47 5.64 13.02
CA TRP A 831 -9.34 5.17 12.26
C TRP A 831 -8.31 4.53 13.19
N GLN A 832 -7.72 3.44 12.70
CA GLN A 832 -6.69 2.67 13.36
C GLN A 832 -5.50 2.55 12.42
N ARG A 833 -4.29 2.52 12.99
CA ARG A 833 -3.08 2.23 12.23
C ARG A 833 -3.03 0.72 11.96
N PHE A 834 -2.80 0.34 10.71
CA PHE A 834 -2.68 -1.06 10.36
C PHE A 834 -1.40 -1.66 10.96
N LEU A 835 -1.48 -2.87 11.54
CA LEU A 835 -0.36 -3.57 12.15
C LEU A 835 0.47 -4.37 11.12
N GLY A 836 1.80 -4.38 11.24
CA GLY A 836 2.65 -5.27 10.42
C GLY A 836 3.16 -4.68 9.10
N LEU A 837 3.12 -3.35 8.94
CA LEU A 837 3.84 -2.63 7.88
C LEU A 837 4.88 -1.66 8.49
N PRO A 838 6.03 -1.46 7.83
CA PRO A 838 7.00 -0.44 8.23
C PRO A 838 6.40 0.98 8.07
N ARG A 839 7.05 1.97 8.68
CA ARG A 839 6.67 3.39 8.56
C ARG A 839 7.10 3.98 7.21
N ALA A 840 6.52 3.47 6.14
CA ALA A 840 6.77 3.92 4.78
C ALA A 840 5.58 4.67 4.20
N MET A 841 5.85 5.55 3.22
CA MET A 841 4.80 6.19 2.45
C MET A 841 4.06 5.13 1.62
N ILE A 842 2.73 5.17 1.64
CA ILE A 842 1.87 4.32 0.83
C ILE A 842 1.32 5.15 -0.32
N TRP A 843 1.75 4.89 -1.54
CA TRP A 843 1.38 5.70 -2.71
C TRP A 843 0.23 5.08 -3.52
N ASP A 844 0.12 3.75 -3.55
CA ASP A 844 -0.98 3.07 -4.22
C ASP A 844 -1.44 1.82 -3.48
N ILE A 845 -2.73 1.53 -3.61
CA ILE A 845 -3.37 0.34 -3.09
C ILE A 845 -4.20 -0.26 -4.21
N ALA A 846 -3.99 -1.53 -4.49
CA ALA A 846 -4.75 -2.28 -5.48
C ALA A 846 -5.53 -3.40 -4.81
N ILE A 847 -6.82 -3.52 -5.14
CA ILE A 847 -7.65 -4.68 -4.81
C ILE A 847 -7.84 -5.48 -6.09
N ASP A 848 -7.67 -6.80 -6.02
CA ASP A 848 -7.92 -7.67 -7.17
C ASP A 848 -9.40 -7.73 -7.55
N ARG A 849 -9.66 -8.12 -8.80
CA ARG A 849 -11.03 -8.22 -9.34
C ARG A 849 -11.95 -9.13 -8.51
N GLY A 850 -11.40 -10.21 -7.96
CA GLY A 850 -12.12 -11.22 -7.17
C GLY A 850 -12.30 -10.83 -5.71
N PHE A 851 -11.75 -9.68 -5.30
CA PHE A 851 -11.82 -9.17 -3.93
C PHE A 851 -11.30 -10.21 -2.93
N THR A 852 -10.17 -10.84 -3.26
CA THR A 852 -9.48 -11.81 -2.42
C THR A 852 -8.31 -11.19 -1.69
N THR A 853 -7.66 -10.18 -2.29
CA THR A 853 -6.37 -9.68 -1.86
C THR A 853 -6.29 -8.17 -2.04
N MET A 854 -5.68 -7.49 -1.06
CA MET A 854 -5.24 -6.10 -1.17
C MET A 854 -3.72 -6.07 -1.27
N ALA A 855 -3.18 -5.40 -2.28
CA ALA A 855 -1.77 -5.06 -2.36
C ALA A 855 -1.52 -3.60 -2.00
N VAL A 856 -0.37 -3.35 -1.40
CA VAL A 856 0.11 -2.05 -0.98
C VAL A 856 1.48 -1.83 -1.59
N PHE A 857 1.64 -0.72 -2.31
CA PHE A 857 2.91 -0.32 -2.93
C PHE A 857 3.50 0.86 -2.15
N THR A 858 4.69 0.63 -1.61
CA THR A 858 5.36 1.60 -0.74
C THR A 858 6.48 2.33 -1.47
N ARG A 859 6.81 3.51 -0.96
CA ARG A 859 8.03 4.19 -1.31
C ARG A 859 9.16 3.67 -0.41
N SER A 860 10.09 2.91 -1.00
CA SER A 860 11.33 2.40 -0.38
C SER A 860 11.20 1.23 0.59
N ARG A 861 10.07 0.51 0.63
CA ARG A 861 9.91 -0.79 1.32
C ARG A 861 9.22 -1.85 0.44
N GLY A 862 9.19 -1.63 -0.88
CA GLY A 862 8.61 -2.54 -1.86
C GLY A 862 7.09 -2.70 -1.81
N ALA A 863 6.60 -3.88 -2.21
CA ALA A 863 5.21 -4.26 -2.33
C ALA A 863 4.82 -5.35 -1.31
N TRP A 864 3.57 -5.28 -0.84
CA TRP A 864 3.04 -6.14 0.20
C TRP A 864 1.61 -6.58 -0.15
N VAL A 865 1.21 -7.77 0.28
CA VAL A 865 -0.18 -8.27 0.10
C VAL A 865 -0.79 -8.74 1.41
N TRP A 866 -2.11 -8.61 1.50
CA TRP A 866 -2.90 -9.06 2.64
C TRP A 866 -4.26 -9.60 2.17
N PRO A 867 -4.79 -10.69 2.76
CA PRO A 867 -6.08 -11.25 2.34
C PRO A 867 -7.20 -10.29 2.71
N LEU A 868 -8.08 -9.98 1.75
CA LEU A 868 -9.16 -9.03 1.96
C LEU A 868 -10.29 -9.67 2.82
N PRO A 869 -10.68 -9.04 3.94
CA PRO A 869 -11.69 -9.58 4.84
C PRO A 869 -13.07 -9.44 4.21
N ARG A 870 -13.95 -10.36 4.59
CA ARG A 870 -15.32 -10.46 4.11
C ARG A 870 -16.30 -10.24 5.25
N ALA A 871 -17.55 -9.97 4.88
CA ALA A 871 -18.64 -10.06 5.83
C ALA A 871 -18.60 -11.43 6.51
N ALA A 872 -18.64 -11.41 7.85
CA ALA A 872 -18.63 -12.64 8.61
C ALA A 872 -19.69 -13.58 8.05
N SER A 873 -19.31 -14.85 7.82
CA SER A 873 -20.24 -15.86 7.33
C SER A 873 -21.47 -15.84 8.23
N GLN A 874 -22.60 -15.45 7.67
CA GLN A 874 -23.82 -15.30 8.45
C GLN A 874 -24.13 -16.65 9.09
N PRO A 875 -24.22 -16.74 10.43
CA PRO A 875 -24.50 -18.00 11.07
C PRO A 875 -25.88 -18.47 10.62
N ASN A 876 -25.98 -19.74 10.23
CA ASN A 876 -27.26 -20.31 9.88
C ASN A 876 -28.10 -20.48 11.16
N LEU A 877 -29.31 -19.92 11.16
CA LEU A 877 -30.16 -19.82 12.34
C LEU A 877 -31.23 -20.94 12.40
N THR A 878 -31.20 -21.85 11.41
CA THR A 878 -32.16 -22.96 11.30
C THR A 878 -32.10 -23.86 12.53
N GLY A 879 -33.27 -24.14 13.11
CA GLY A 879 -33.39 -24.98 14.30
C GLY A 879 -34.52 -24.56 15.23
N LEU A 880 -34.61 -25.25 16.36
CA LEU A 880 -35.59 -24.98 17.41
C LEU A 880 -34.98 -24.04 18.47
N TRP A 881 -35.73 -23.04 18.89
CA TRP A 881 -35.30 -21.99 19.81
C TRP A 881 -36.33 -21.80 20.94
N THR A 882 -35.86 -21.72 22.17
CA THR A 882 -36.73 -21.53 23.35
C THR A 882 -36.06 -20.65 24.40
N ALA A 883 -36.84 -20.07 25.31
CA ALA A 883 -36.33 -19.29 26.44
C ALA A 883 -36.07 -20.21 27.64
N ALA A 884 -34.94 -20.03 28.33
CA ALA A 884 -34.62 -20.83 29.50
C ALA A 884 -35.69 -20.66 30.60
N GLY A 885 -36.22 -21.79 31.10
CA GLY A 885 -37.24 -21.80 32.15
C GLY A 885 -38.69 -21.55 31.68
N GLU A 886 -38.91 -21.31 30.39
CA GLU A 886 -40.24 -21.13 29.81
C GLU A 886 -40.67 -22.33 28.94
N ASP A 887 -40.49 -23.55 29.46
CA ASP A 887 -40.73 -24.77 28.68
C ASP A 887 -42.20 -24.87 28.22
N GLY A 888 -42.40 -25.33 26.98
CA GLY A 888 -43.73 -25.54 26.41
C GLY A 888 -44.21 -24.49 25.41
N TRP A 889 -43.33 -23.55 25.02
CA TRP A 889 -43.47 -22.68 23.86
C TRP A 889 -42.09 -22.47 23.19
N GLY A 890 -42.07 -21.96 21.97
CA GLY A 890 -40.83 -21.59 21.31
C GLY A 890 -40.97 -21.21 19.85
N LEU A 891 -39.84 -20.96 19.22
CA LEU A 891 -39.73 -20.68 17.80
C LEU A 891 -39.03 -21.80 17.08
N SER A 892 -39.53 -22.10 15.90
CA SER A 892 -38.91 -23.00 14.96
C SER A 892 -38.52 -22.15 13.75
N LEU A 893 -37.24 -22.15 13.41
CA LEU A 893 -36.70 -21.29 12.34
C LEU A 893 -36.20 -22.14 11.18
N ALA A 894 -36.54 -21.71 9.96
CA ALA A 894 -35.83 -22.06 8.73
C ALA A 894 -35.13 -20.81 8.19
N HIS A 895 -33.83 -20.89 7.90
CA HIS A 895 -33.01 -19.78 7.40
C HIS A 895 -32.67 -20.03 5.93
N GLN A 896 -32.95 -19.09 5.02
CA GLN A 896 -32.65 -19.21 3.60
C GLN A 896 -32.07 -17.88 3.10
N GLY A 897 -30.73 -17.82 2.95
CA GLY A 897 -30.01 -16.60 2.56
C GLY A 897 -30.29 -15.43 3.51
N THR A 898 -30.99 -14.41 3.02
CA THR A 898 -31.35 -13.19 3.78
C THR A 898 -32.73 -13.25 4.43
N VAL A 899 -33.40 -14.41 4.46
CA VAL A 899 -34.77 -14.55 4.95
C VAL A 899 -34.87 -15.63 6.04
N LEU A 900 -35.54 -15.28 7.14
CA LEU A 900 -36.02 -16.25 8.14
C LEU A 900 -37.48 -16.58 7.88
N ALA A 901 -37.86 -17.86 8.04
CA ALA A 901 -39.26 -18.29 8.10
C ALA A 901 -39.58 -18.89 9.49
N PRO A 902 -39.87 -18.04 10.50
CA PRO A 902 -40.25 -18.50 11.83
C PRO A 902 -41.67 -19.07 11.89
N ALA A 903 -41.81 -20.20 12.58
CA ALA A 903 -43.06 -20.72 13.11
C ALA A 903 -43.05 -20.64 14.63
N TRP A 904 -44.04 -19.95 15.19
CA TRP A 904 -44.18 -19.71 16.62
C TRP A 904 -45.30 -20.56 17.19
N TYR A 905 -44.98 -21.53 18.04
CA TYR A 905 -45.99 -22.27 18.82
C TYR A 905 -46.09 -21.69 20.23
N THR A 906 -47.31 -21.37 20.65
CA THR A 906 -47.61 -20.66 21.90
C THR A 906 -49.05 -20.93 22.34
N TYR A 907 -49.62 -20.07 23.19
CA TYR A 907 -51.01 -20.14 23.67
C TYR A 907 -51.74 -18.82 23.44
N ASP A 908 -53.01 -18.90 23.02
CA ASP A 908 -53.86 -17.72 22.84
C ASP A 908 -54.26 -17.06 24.17
N ALA A 909 -55.03 -15.98 24.12
CA ALA A 909 -55.48 -15.24 25.30
C ALA A 909 -56.30 -16.08 26.30
N SER A 910 -56.86 -17.23 25.88
CA SER A 910 -57.59 -18.17 26.73
C SER A 910 -56.72 -19.30 27.29
N GLY A 911 -55.43 -19.30 26.97
CA GLY A 911 -54.50 -20.37 27.36
C GLY A 911 -54.60 -21.61 26.47
N ARG A 912 -55.23 -21.51 25.30
CA ARG A 912 -55.37 -22.63 24.36
C ARG A 912 -54.15 -22.71 23.42
N PRO A 913 -53.63 -23.90 23.09
CA PRO A 913 -52.54 -24.05 22.12
C PRO A 913 -52.86 -23.37 20.80
N ALA A 914 -51.94 -22.54 20.32
CA ALA A 914 -52.06 -21.79 19.08
C ALA A 914 -50.70 -21.67 18.39
N TRP A 915 -50.70 -21.38 17.09
CA TRP A 915 -49.47 -21.08 16.36
C TRP A 915 -49.64 -19.85 15.49
N MET A 916 -48.52 -19.18 15.23
CA MET A 916 -48.42 -18.03 14.33
C MET A 916 -47.25 -18.25 13.38
N LEU A 917 -47.35 -17.75 12.16
CA LEU A 917 -46.23 -17.73 11.21
C LEU A 917 -45.75 -16.31 11.03
N ILE A 918 -44.45 -16.15 10.86
CA ILE A 918 -43.86 -14.87 10.51
C ILE A 918 -43.49 -14.94 9.04
N SER A 919 -44.11 -14.09 8.21
CA SER A 919 -43.93 -14.18 6.77
C SER A 919 -42.56 -13.63 6.39
N GLY A 920 -41.63 -14.54 6.09
CA GLY A 920 -40.34 -14.25 5.46
C GLY A 920 -39.63 -13.03 6.07
N ALA A 921 -39.25 -13.11 7.35
CA ALA A 921 -38.57 -12.02 8.03
C ALA A 921 -37.25 -11.70 7.32
N ALA A 922 -37.18 -10.51 6.72
CA ALA A 922 -36.10 -10.09 5.84
C ALA A 922 -34.96 -9.46 6.65
N ARG A 923 -33.72 -9.74 6.24
CA ARG A 923 -32.51 -9.19 6.84
C ARG A 923 -32.43 -7.67 6.65
N GLN A 924 -32.08 -6.98 7.73
CA GLN A 924 -31.88 -5.55 7.81
C GLN A 924 -30.38 -5.19 7.74
N ALA A 925 -30.08 -3.92 7.52
CA ALA A 925 -28.71 -3.43 7.37
C ALA A 925 -27.84 -3.59 8.64
N ASP A 926 -28.48 -3.71 9.81
CA ASP A 926 -27.83 -3.95 11.10
C ASP A 926 -27.65 -5.44 11.43
N GLY A 927 -28.04 -6.35 10.52
CA GLY A 927 -27.96 -7.80 10.72
C GLY A 927 -29.17 -8.43 11.41
N SER A 928 -30.15 -7.63 11.86
CA SER A 928 -31.43 -8.14 12.40
C SER A 928 -32.39 -8.59 11.29
N TYR A 929 -33.47 -9.30 11.61
CA TYR A 929 -34.51 -9.72 10.66
C TYR A 929 -35.87 -9.24 11.12
N THR A 930 -36.69 -8.69 10.22
CA THR A 930 -38.02 -8.17 10.57
C THR A 930 -39.10 -8.76 9.67
N GLY A 931 -40.25 -9.10 10.23
CA GLY A 931 -41.39 -9.61 9.48
C GLY A 931 -42.73 -9.50 10.21
N ASP A 932 -43.81 -9.56 9.45
CA ASP A 932 -45.18 -9.52 9.96
C ASP A 932 -45.60 -10.88 10.55
N VAL A 933 -46.35 -10.83 11.66
CA VAL A 933 -46.88 -12.00 12.37
C VAL A 933 -48.30 -12.28 11.88
N TYR A 934 -48.53 -13.49 11.38
CA TYR A 934 -49.81 -13.94 10.84
C TYR A 934 -50.49 -14.97 11.74
N ARG A 935 -51.80 -14.80 11.90
CA ARG A 935 -52.71 -15.75 12.55
C ARG A 935 -53.66 -16.33 11.52
N PHE A 936 -53.90 -17.64 11.62
CA PHE A 936 -54.73 -18.40 10.68
C PHE A 936 -55.90 -19.08 11.40
N THR A 937 -56.93 -19.42 10.63
CA THR A 937 -57.93 -20.44 10.94
C THR A 937 -58.02 -21.38 9.75
N GLY A 938 -58.46 -22.61 9.95
CA GLY A 938 -58.34 -23.61 8.90
C GLY A 938 -59.25 -24.81 9.02
N THR A 939 -59.13 -25.68 8.03
CA THR A 939 -59.83 -26.95 7.94
C THR A 939 -59.29 -27.91 9.00
N PRO A 940 -60.16 -28.53 9.83
CA PRO A 940 -59.74 -29.50 10.83
C PRO A 940 -58.86 -30.61 10.25
N PHE A 941 -57.85 -31.06 11.01
CA PHE A 941 -56.85 -32.02 10.53
C PHE A 941 -57.45 -33.28 9.87
N ALA A 942 -58.54 -33.80 10.41
CA ALA A 942 -59.23 -34.99 9.89
C ALA A 942 -59.88 -34.79 8.52
N GLN A 943 -60.08 -33.54 8.09
CA GLN A 943 -60.78 -33.15 6.86
C GLN A 943 -59.84 -32.58 5.79
N ILE A 944 -58.55 -32.37 6.10
CA ILE A 944 -57.57 -31.91 5.11
C ILE A 944 -57.35 -33.06 4.11
N ASN A 945 -57.81 -32.91 2.87
CA ASN A 945 -57.78 -33.96 1.85
C ASN A 945 -57.45 -33.38 0.46
N GLY A 946 -56.18 -33.01 0.23
CA GLY A 946 -55.70 -32.55 -1.08
C GLY A 946 -56.17 -31.15 -1.48
N ALA A 947 -56.48 -30.30 -0.51
CA ALA A 947 -56.86 -28.90 -0.71
C ALA A 947 -56.20 -28.01 0.38
N PRO A 948 -56.05 -26.69 0.15
CA PRO A 948 -55.51 -25.77 1.15
C PRO A 948 -56.21 -25.91 2.50
N ALA A 949 -55.40 -26.05 3.55
CA ALA A 949 -55.88 -26.25 4.91
C ALA A 949 -56.15 -24.94 5.64
N ASN A 950 -55.68 -23.80 5.14
CA ASN A 950 -55.89 -22.49 5.75
C ASN A 950 -56.88 -21.62 4.99
N GLN A 951 -57.49 -20.69 5.72
CA GLN A 951 -58.06 -19.44 5.18
C GLN A 951 -56.95 -18.38 5.06
N PRO A 952 -57.14 -17.28 4.30
CA PRO A 952 -56.17 -16.18 4.25
C PRO A 952 -55.78 -15.71 5.66
N GLY A 953 -54.47 -15.65 5.93
CA GLY A 953 -53.95 -15.23 7.23
C GLY A 953 -54.23 -13.76 7.50
N THR A 954 -54.43 -13.43 8.78
CA THR A 954 -54.57 -12.05 9.25
C THR A 954 -53.28 -11.59 9.90
N ILE A 955 -52.79 -10.41 9.53
CA ILE A 955 -51.65 -9.79 10.21
C ILE A 955 -52.14 -9.34 11.59
N VAL A 956 -51.49 -9.84 12.64
CA VAL A 956 -51.83 -9.57 14.05
C VAL A 956 -50.71 -8.86 14.79
N GLY A 957 -49.59 -8.58 14.11
CA GLY A 957 -48.42 -8.01 14.73
C GLY A 957 -47.17 -7.98 13.86
N SER A 958 -46.05 -7.59 14.46
CA SER A 958 -44.73 -7.54 13.83
C SER A 958 -43.66 -8.16 14.75
N SER A 959 -42.52 -8.50 14.16
CA SER A 959 -41.39 -9.14 14.83
C SER A 959 -40.05 -8.60 14.39
N ARG A 960 -39.06 -8.71 15.29
CA ARG A 960 -37.64 -8.48 15.03
C ARG A 960 -36.78 -9.55 15.71
N PHE A 961 -35.80 -10.07 14.97
CA PHE A 961 -34.84 -11.06 15.42
C PHE A 961 -33.44 -10.49 15.39
N SER A 962 -32.70 -10.55 16.49
CA SER A 962 -31.32 -10.06 16.56
C SER A 962 -30.42 -11.10 17.23
N LEU A 963 -29.34 -11.50 16.57
CA LEU A 963 -28.34 -12.39 17.16
C LEU A 963 -27.46 -11.60 18.13
N GLN A 964 -27.25 -12.12 19.33
CA GLN A 964 -26.39 -11.53 20.35
C GLN A 964 -24.99 -12.15 20.28
N ASP A 965 -23.97 -11.44 20.78
CA ASP A 965 -22.58 -11.92 20.82
C ASP A 965 -22.42 -13.25 21.58
N SER A 966 -23.35 -13.55 22.50
CA SER A 966 -23.43 -14.81 23.24
C SER A 966 -23.87 -16.02 22.40
N GLY A 967 -24.26 -15.82 21.13
CA GLY A 967 -24.86 -16.83 20.26
C GLY A 967 -26.37 -17.06 20.51
N GLN A 968 -26.97 -16.35 21.45
CA GLN A 968 -28.42 -16.37 21.73
C GLN A 968 -29.20 -15.47 20.77
N LEU A 969 -30.46 -15.80 20.52
CA LEU A 969 -31.35 -15.03 19.64
C LEU A 969 -32.30 -14.17 20.45
N ARG A 970 -32.28 -12.85 20.24
CA ARG A 970 -33.31 -11.94 20.74
C ARG A 970 -34.52 -11.95 19.80
N PHE A 971 -35.70 -12.24 20.33
CA PHE A 971 -36.99 -12.15 19.65
C PHE A 971 -37.81 -11.02 20.29
N ASP A 972 -37.91 -9.90 19.58
CA ASP A 972 -38.80 -8.80 19.93
C ASP A 972 -40.07 -8.90 19.08
N TYR A 973 -41.24 -8.83 19.69
CA TYR A 973 -42.50 -8.90 18.95
C TYR A 973 -43.54 -7.95 19.53
N THR A 974 -44.49 -7.56 18.68
CA THR A 974 -45.73 -6.88 19.09
C THR A 974 -46.91 -7.60 18.47
N VAL A 975 -47.78 -8.23 19.27
CA VAL A 975 -48.97 -8.95 18.80
C VAL A 975 -50.18 -8.58 19.64
N ASP A 976 -51.32 -8.32 19.01
CA ASP A 976 -52.56 -7.87 19.67
C ASP A 976 -52.33 -6.69 20.65
N ASN A 977 -51.51 -5.69 20.26
CA ASN A 977 -51.09 -4.53 21.05
C ASN A 977 -50.23 -4.81 22.29
N VAL A 978 -49.62 -6.00 22.39
CA VAL A 978 -48.68 -6.31 23.47
C VAL A 978 -47.30 -6.58 22.90
N SER A 979 -46.32 -5.85 23.45
CA SER A 979 -44.91 -5.93 23.06
C SER A 979 -44.10 -6.65 24.11
N GLN A 980 -43.26 -7.61 23.69
CA GLN A 980 -42.33 -8.31 24.56
C GLN A 980 -40.99 -8.54 23.87
N SER A 981 -39.95 -8.75 24.68
CA SER A 981 -38.60 -9.12 24.25
C SER A 981 -38.19 -10.41 24.96
N LYS A 982 -37.78 -11.42 24.18
CA LYS A 982 -37.37 -12.73 24.68
C LYS A 982 -35.96 -13.05 24.20
N THR A 983 -35.12 -13.59 25.09
CA THR A 983 -33.81 -14.13 24.73
C THR A 983 -33.91 -15.64 24.65
N LEU A 984 -33.57 -16.20 23.49
CA LEU A 984 -33.77 -17.60 23.15
C LEU A 984 -32.43 -18.30 22.94
N GLN A 985 -32.39 -19.57 23.32
CA GLN A 985 -31.28 -20.49 23.06
C GLN A 985 -31.73 -21.61 22.12
N ARG A 986 -30.80 -22.08 21.29
CA ARG A 986 -31.07 -23.18 20.34
C ARG A 986 -31.07 -24.52 21.09
N VAL A 987 -32.03 -25.37 20.77
CA VAL A 987 -32.22 -26.68 21.40
C VAL A 987 -32.45 -27.77 20.35
N ALA A 988 -32.13 -29.01 20.69
CA ALA A 988 -32.32 -30.19 19.85
C ALA A 988 -32.55 -31.42 20.73
N PRO A 989 -33.14 -32.53 20.22
CA PRO A 989 -33.29 -33.77 20.98
C PRO A 989 -31.95 -34.50 21.23
N GLY A 990 -30.83 -33.93 20.78
CA GLY A 990 -29.45 -34.40 20.92
C GLY A 990 -28.47 -33.25 20.66
N PRO A 991 -27.24 -33.51 20.17
CA PRO A 991 -26.33 -32.44 19.75
C PRO A 991 -27.00 -31.51 18.73
N ILE A 992 -26.73 -30.21 18.85
CA ILE A 992 -27.28 -29.20 17.94
C ILE A 992 -26.67 -29.40 16.55
N PRO A 993 -27.48 -29.61 15.49
CA PRO A 993 -26.97 -29.78 14.13
C PRO A 993 -26.25 -28.53 13.63
N ALA A 994 -25.14 -28.73 12.93
CA ALA A 994 -24.44 -27.63 12.26
C ALA A 994 -25.08 -27.40 10.89
N CYS A 995 -25.53 -26.17 10.62
CA CYS A 995 -26.25 -25.83 9.39
C CYS A 995 -25.47 -24.81 8.55
N GLN A 996 -25.53 -24.95 7.22
CA GLN A 996 -24.86 -24.08 6.25
C GLN A 996 -25.78 -23.76 5.07
N PHE A 997 -25.48 -22.66 4.36
CA PHE A 997 -26.20 -22.28 3.14
C PHE A 997 -25.62 -23.02 1.91
N VAL A 998 -26.50 -23.47 1.01
CA VAL A 998 -26.14 -24.11 -0.26
C VAL A 998 -26.98 -23.53 -1.41
N SER A 999 -26.42 -23.47 -2.62
CA SER A 999 -27.10 -22.92 -3.81
C SER A 999 -27.60 -23.98 -4.81
N GLY A 1000 -27.65 -25.26 -4.40
CA GLY A 1000 -28.04 -26.40 -5.22
C GLY A 1000 -29.07 -27.31 -4.54
N SER A 1001 -29.44 -28.42 -5.20
CA SER A 1001 -30.43 -29.38 -4.65
C SER A 1001 -29.98 -29.96 -3.30
N ARG A 1002 -30.95 -30.15 -2.41
CA ARG A 1002 -30.79 -30.79 -1.10
C ARG A 1002 -31.10 -32.28 -1.13
N ALA A 1003 -31.37 -32.88 -2.29
CA ALA A 1003 -31.74 -34.29 -2.38
C ALA A 1003 -30.70 -35.25 -1.75
N GLY A 1004 -29.41 -34.87 -1.76
CA GLY A 1004 -28.35 -35.63 -1.11
C GLY A 1004 -28.17 -35.39 0.40
N ALA A 1005 -28.97 -34.52 1.02
CA ALA A 1005 -28.85 -34.19 2.44
C ALA A 1005 -29.31 -35.37 3.33
N SER A 1006 -28.46 -35.77 4.28
CA SER A 1006 -28.73 -36.86 5.22
C SER A 1006 -29.46 -36.41 6.49
N ASN A 1007 -29.39 -35.13 6.85
CA ASN A 1007 -30.12 -34.54 7.98
C ASN A 1007 -31.34 -33.76 7.49
N HIS A 1008 -32.48 -33.97 8.13
CA HIS A 1008 -33.81 -33.53 7.68
C HIS A 1008 -34.34 -32.31 8.45
N THR A 1009 -33.47 -31.65 9.23
CA THR A 1009 -33.80 -30.42 9.96
C THR A 1009 -34.20 -29.31 9.00
N ASP A 1010 -35.48 -28.97 8.97
CA ASP A 1010 -36.06 -27.86 8.20
C ASP A 1010 -37.56 -27.69 8.47
N LEU A 1011 -38.19 -26.74 7.78
CA LEU A 1011 -39.64 -26.65 7.62
C LEU A 1011 -40.12 -27.50 6.43
N TRP A 1012 -41.06 -28.39 6.68
CA TRP A 1012 -41.65 -29.32 5.74
C TRP A 1012 -43.15 -29.09 5.62
N TRP A 1013 -43.70 -29.29 4.43
CA TRP A 1013 -45.11 -29.03 4.14
C TRP A 1013 -45.61 -29.88 2.98
N ASN A 1014 -46.92 -29.91 2.78
CA ASN A 1014 -47.52 -30.47 1.57
C ASN A 1014 -47.95 -29.32 0.65
N PRO A 1015 -47.36 -29.17 -0.55
CA PRO A 1015 -47.65 -28.05 -1.45
C PRO A 1015 -49.09 -28.03 -1.97
N ALA A 1016 -49.78 -29.18 -1.98
CA ALA A 1016 -51.19 -29.27 -2.35
C ALA A 1016 -52.14 -28.91 -1.19
N GLU A 1017 -51.64 -28.84 0.04
CA GLU A 1017 -52.43 -28.63 1.26
C GLU A 1017 -51.85 -27.46 2.09
N SER A 1018 -51.48 -26.36 1.41
CA SER A 1018 -50.95 -25.14 2.03
C SER A 1018 -51.74 -24.73 3.28
N GLY A 1019 -51.05 -24.34 4.35
CA GLY A 1019 -51.68 -23.86 5.58
C GLY A 1019 -51.49 -24.73 6.81
N TRP A 1020 -50.83 -25.89 6.68
CA TRP A 1020 -50.29 -26.70 7.77
C TRP A 1020 -48.84 -27.05 7.45
N GLY A 1021 -48.06 -27.49 8.45
CA GLY A 1021 -46.67 -27.89 8.21
C GLY A 1021 -46.00 -28.54 9.43
N LEU A 1022 -44.83 -29.11 9.19
CA LEU A 1022 -43.99 -29.77 10.18
C LEU A 1022 -42.66 -29.05 10.25
N HIS A 1023 -42.22 -28.64 11.43
CA HIS A 1023 -40.81 -28.35 11.61
C HIS A 1023 -40.12 -29.54 12.24
N LEU A 1024 -39.00 -29.92 11.62
CA LEU A 1024 -38.21 -31.06 12.01
C LEU A 1024 -36.87 -30.58 12.55
N THR A 1025 -36.42 -31.18 13.65
CA THR A 1025 -35.07 -31.01 14.18
C THR A 1025 -34.47 -32.39 14.46
N GLU A 1026 -33.56 -32.83 13.60
CA GLU A 1026 -32.93 -34.14 13.65
C GLU A 1026 -31.57 -34.06 14.35
N ALA A 1027 -31.37 -34.91 15.36
CA ALA A 1027 -30.11 -35.06 16.06
C ALA A 1027 -29.80 -36.55 16.27
N GLY A 1028 -28.84 -37.07 15.50
CA GLY A 1028 -28.43 -38.47 15.57
C GLY A 1028 -29.56 -39.43 15.16
N LYS A 1029 -30.07 -40.23 16.10
CA LYS A 1029 -31.16 -41.20 15.86
C LYS A 1029 -32.54 -40.68 16.26
N LEU A 1030 -32.65 -39.41 16.62
CA LEU A 1030 -33.89 -38.78 17.08
C LEU A 1030 -34.28 -37.64 16.13
N ILE A 1031 -35.58 -37.48 15.90
CA ILE A 1031 -36.12 -36.31 15.23
C ILE A 1031 -37.25 -35.73 16.09
N PHE A 1032 -37.11 -34.47 16.46
CA PHE A 1032 -38.18 -33.70 17.08
C PHE A 1032 -39.08 -33.14 15.99
N VAL A 1033 -40.39 -33.26 16.20
CA VAL A 1033 -41.43 -32.78 15.30
C VAL A 1033 -42.26 -31.74 16.03
N ALA A 1034 -42.38 -30.55 15.47
CA ALA A 1034 -43.42 -29.59 15.80
C ALA A 1034 -44.41 -29.54 14.63
N TRP A 1035 -45.62 -30.06 14.83
CA TRP A 1035 -46.66 -30.10 13.82
C TRP A 1035 -47.69 -29.00 14.05
N TYR A 1036 -47.83 -28.12 13.06
CA TYR A 1036 -48.79 -27.02 13.05
C TYR A 1036 -49.99 -27.41 12.20
N THR A 1037 -51.19 -27.42 12.79
CA THR A 1037 -52.45 -27.82 12.12
C THR A 1037 -53.66 -27.19 12.81
N TYR A 1038 -54.87 -27.68 12.55
CA TYR A 1038 -56.13 -27.16 13.10
C TYR A 1038 -56.94 -28.24 13.82
N ALA A 1039 -57.49 -27.89 14.98
CA ALA A 1039 -58.34 -28.76 15.78
C ALA A 1039 -59.73 -28.97 15.12
N SER A 1040 -60.58 -29.80 15.74
CA SER A 1040 -61.93 -30.13 15.23
C SER A 1040 -62.86 -28.93 15.04
N ASP A 1041 -62.58 -27.81 15.72
CA ASP A 1041 -63.32 -26.55 15.60
C ASP A 1041 -62.66 -25.53 14.65
N GLY A 1042 -61.64 -25.94 13.91
CA GLY A 1042 -60.95 -25.13 12.90
C GLY A 1042 -59.97 -24.08 13.45
N LYS A 1043 -59.78 -24.01 14.78
CA LYS A 1043 -58.77 -23.13 15.37
C LYS A 1043 -57.37 -23.78 15.33
N PRO A 1044 -56.30 -22.97 15.25
CA PRO A 1044 -54.93 -23.45 15.30
C PRO A 1044 -54.67 -24.37 16.49
N MET A 1045 -53.88 -25.42 16.28
CA MET A 1045 -53.28 -26.24 17.32
C MET A 1045 -51.89 -26.67 16.89
N TRP A 1046 -51.03 -26.98 17.85
CA TRP A 1046 -49.74 -27.59 17.59
C TRP A 1046 -49.58 -28.88 18.38
N LEU A 1047 -48.82 -29.81 17.81
CA LEU A 1047 -48.48 -31.10 18.42
C LEU A 1047 -46.99 -31.31 18.36
N THR A 1048 -46.47 -32.09 19.29
CA THR A 1048 -45.04 -32.41 19.36
C THR A 1048 -44.79 -33.90 19.44
N ALA A 1049 -43.71 -34.35 18.82
CA ALA A 1049 -43.24 -35.72 18.98
C ALA A 1049 -41.71 -35.76 19.01
N VAL A 1050 -41.15 -36.70 19.77
CA VAL A 1050 -39.75 -37.12 19.63
C VAL A 1050 -39.80 -38.53 19.03
N LEU A 1051 -39.44 -38.64 17.77
CA LEU A 1051 -39.48 -39.90 17.04
C LEU A 1051 -38.08 -40.52 17.00
N SER A 1052 -38.01 -41.84 17.15
CA SER A 1052 -36.76 -42.60 17.10
C SER A 1052 -36.61 -43.35 15.78
N ARG A 1053 -35.38 -43.40 15.26
CA ARG A 1053 -35.06 -44.11 14.03
C ARG A 1053 -35.19 -45.62 14.22
N GLN A 1054 -36.04 -46.24 13.43
CA GLN A 1054 -36.34 -47.67 13.42
C GLN A 1054 -35.36 -48.43 12.51
N ALA A 1055 -35.36 -49.76 12.57
CA ALA A 1055 -34.48 -50.62 11.78
C ALA A 1055 -34.69 -50.51 10.26
N ASP A 1056 -35.91 -50.18 9.83
CA ASP A 1056 -36.29 -49.93 8.43
C ASP A 1056 -35.94 -48.51 7.94
N GLY A 1057 -35.30 -47.70 8.80
CA GLY A 1057 -34.88 -46.33 8.49
C GLY A 1057 -35.94 -45.25 8.72
N ARG A 1058 -37.20 -45.62 9.01
CA ARG A 1058 -38.25 -44.63 9.34
C ARG A 1058 -38.09 -44.10 10.75
N TYR A 1059 -38.56 -42.90 11.01
CA TYR A 1059 -38.70 -42.36 12.37
C TYR A 1059 -40.12 -42.62 12.88
N ALA A 1060 -40.30 -43.12 14.10
CA ALA A 1060 -41.63 -43.37 14.67
C ALA A 1060 -41.68 -43.12 16.19
N GLY A 1061 -42.85 -42.79 16.72
CA GLY A 1061 -43.06 -42.49 18.14
C GLY A 1061 -44.46 -41.94 18.46
N ALA A 1062 -44.63 -41.59 19.74
CA ALA A 1062 -45.86 -41.02 20.29
C ALA A 1062 -46.02 -39.55 19.90
N LEU A 1063 -47.26 -39.14 19.63
CA LEU A 1063 -47.65 -37.77 19.32
C LEU A 1063 -48.33 -37.15 20.56
N ASN A 1064 -47.84 -35.99 20.99
CA ASN A 1064 -48.28 -35.33 22.22
C ASN A 1064 -48.95 -34.00 21.89
N ARG A 1065 -50.04 -33.68 22.61
CA ARG A 1065 -50.77 -32.42 22.44
C ARG A 1065 -51.00 -31.76 23.80
N PRO A 1066 -50.60 -30.49 23.99
CA PRO A 1066 -50.93 -29.75 25.20
C PRO A 1066 -52.43 -29.51 25.32
N ASN A 1067 -52.96 -29.60 26.55
CA ASN A 1067 -54.37 -29.31 26.83
C ASN A 1067 -54.62 -27.80 27.01
N ALA A 1068 -53.75 -27.14 27.77
CA ALA A 1068 -53.79 -25.71 28.06
C ALA A 1068 -52.40 -25.23 28.52
N GLY A 1069 -52.18 -23.92 28.49
CA GLY A 1069 -50.95 -23.28 28.92
C GLY A 1069 -51.15 -21.81 29.31
N THR A 1070 -50.05 -21.16 29.65
CA THR A 1070 -50.01 -19.74 30.01
C THR A 1070 -50.18 -18.91 28.74
N PRO A 1071 -51.17 -17.99 28.65
CA PRO A 1071 -51.34 -17.10 27.49
C PRO A 1071 -50.03 -16.40 27.13
N PHE A 1072 -49.72 -16.26 25.84
CA PHE A 1072 -48.42 -15.73 25.39
C PHE A 1072 -48.05 -14.37 26.02
N LEU A 1073 -49.07 -13.55 26.27
CA LEU A 1073 -49.02 -12.24 26.90
C LEU A 1073 -48.49 -12.27 28.35
N GLN A 1074 -48.57 -13.42 29.01
CA GLN A 1074 -48.29 -13.63 30.43
C GLN A 1074 -47.07 -14.54 30.67
N ILE A 1075 -46.49 -15.13 29.63
CA ILE A 1075 -45.27 -15.94 29.79
C ILE A 1075 -44.13 -15.00 30.14
N ASN A 1076 -43.56 -15.11 31.35
CA ASN A 1076 -42.44 -14.29 31.82
C ASN A 1076 -41.62 -15.02 32.88
N GLY A 1077 -40.69 -15.87 32.45
CA GLY A 1077 -39.75 -16.60 33.31
C GLY A 1077 -40.32 -17.83 34.02
N GLY A 1078 -41.44 -18.38 33.53
CA GLY A 1078 -42.06 -19.60 34.06
C GLY A 1078 -42.65 -20.48 32.96
N LEU A 1079 -43.01 -21.71 33.32
CA LEU A 1079 -43.52 -22.73 32.39
C LEU A 1079 -44.69 -22.20 31.56
N ALA A 1080 -44.60 -22.37 30.24
CA ALA A 1080 -45.66 -21.97 29.33
C ALA A 1080 -46.71 -23.06 29.14
N THR A 1081 -46.36 -24.33 29.38
CA THR A 1081 -47.29 -25.45 29.31
C THR A 1081 -47.44 -26.18 30.64
N SER A 1082 -48.53 -26.94 30.76
CA SER A 1082 -48.70 -27.89 31.85
C SER A 1082 -48.08 -29.24 31.48
N PHE A 1083 -47.16 -29.73 32.31
CA PHE A 1083 -46.54 -31.05 32.15
C PHE A 1083 -47.15 -32.09 33.10
N PRO A 1084 -47.17 -33.39 32.73
CA PRO A 1084 -46.74 -33.95 31.44
C PRO A 1084 -47.72 -33.62 30.30
N VAL A 1085 -47.21 -33.43 29.08
CA VAL A 1085 -48.04 -33.22 27.89
C VAL A 1085 -48.67 -34.58 27.51
N PRO A 1086 -50.01 -34.69 27.40
CA PRO A 1086 -50.66 -35.96 27.08
C PRO A 1086 -50.31 -36.50 25.70
N GLU A 1087 -50.14 -37.83 25.64
CA GLU A 1087 -50.10 -38.58 24.38
C GLU A 1087 -51.52 -38.69 23.79
N VAL A 1088 -51.67 -38.35 22.51
CA VAL A 1088 -52.95 -38.30 21.78
C VAL A 1088 -52.94 -39.16 20.51
N GLY A 1089 -51.85 -39.90 20.28
CA GLY A 1089 -51.71 -40.77 19.14
C GLY A 1089 -50.26 -41.06 18.78
N SER A 1090 -49.99 -41.33 17.50
CA SER A 1090 -48.66 -41.72 17.01
C SER A 1090 -48.33 -41.06 15.68
N ALA A 1091 -47.03 -40.91 15.41
CA ALA A 1091 -46.51 -40.32 14.18
C ALA A 1091 -45.32 -41.13 13.63
N ALA A 1092 -45.17 -41.11 12.31
CA ALA A 1092 -44.03 -41.68 11.61
C ALA A 1092 -43.61 -40.81 10.41
N LEU A 1093 -42.30 -40.74 10.17
CA LEU A 1093 -41.68 -40.05 9.03
C LEU A 1093 -40.79 -41.02 8.25
N SER A 1094 -40.94 -41.03 6.93
CA SER A 1094 -40.05 -41.73 6.01
C SER A 1094 -39.62 -40.80 4.89
N PHE A 1095 -38.32 -40.71 4.61
CA PHE A 1095 -37.77 -39.81 3.60
C PHE A 1095 -37.29 -40.60 2.39
N SER A 1096 -37.65 -40.14 1.19
CA SER A 1096 -37.14 -40.73 -0.06
C SER A 1096 -35.79 -40.13 -0.44
N ASP A 1097 -35.59 -38.86 -0.13
CA ASP A 1097 -34.36 -38.11 -0.31
C ASP A 1097 -34.35 -36.92 0.67
N GLY A 1098 -33.32 -36.07 0.59
CA GLY A 1098 -33.23 -34.90 1.43
C GLY A 1098 -34.28 -33.81 1.14
N GLU A 1099 -35.11 -33.90 0.10
CA GLU A 1099 -36.15 -32.91 -0.22
C GLU A 1099 -37.58 -33.41 -0.03
N ARG A 1100 -37.82 -34.72 -0.07
CA ARG A 1100 -39.14 -35.34 -0.09
C ARG A 1100 -39.28 -36.46 0.93
N GLY A 1101 -40.47 -36.55 1.51
CA GLY A 1101 -40.82 -37.59 2.45
C GLY A 1101 -42.31 -37.80 2.61
N THR A 1102 -42.66 -38.64 3.57
CA THR A 1102 -44.03 -39.01 3.88
C THR A 1102 -44.23 -38.92 5.39
N PHE A 1103 -45.27 -38.19 5.79
CA PHE A 1103 -45.73 -38.06 7.17
C PHE A 1103 -46.99 -38.90 7.36
N SER A 1104 -46.91 -39.90 8.23
CA SER A 1104 -48.03 -40.74 8.62
C SER A 1104 -48.37 -40.49 10.09
N TYR A 1105 -49.65 -40.36 10.43
CA TYR A 1105 -50.06 -40.15 11.81
C TYR A 1105 -51.39 -40.84 12.13
N THR A 1106 -51.59 -41.12 13.42
CA THR A 1106 -52.90 -41.39 14.03
C THR A 1106 -53.10 -40.35 15.11
N LEU A 1107 -54.15 -39.53 15.03
CA LEU A 1107 -54.47 -38.49 16.01
C LEU A 1107 -55.97 -38.57 16.34
N ASP A 1108 -56.30 -38.67 17.64
CA ASP A 1108 -57.69 -38.80 18.12
C ASP A 1108 -58.49 -39.91 17.40
N GLY A 1109 -57.83 -41.02 17.05
CA GLY A 1109 -58.42 -42.15 16.33
C GLY A 1109 -58.51 -42.00 14.81
N VAL A 1110 -58.09 -40.88 14.22
CA VAL A 1110 -58.04 -40.65 12.78
C VAL A 1110 -56.63 -40.92 12.25
N SER A 1111 -56.49 -41.84 11.29
CA SER A 1111 -55.21 -42.16 10.64
C SER A 1111 -55.13 -41.59 9.23
N GLN A 1112 -54.03 -40.90 8.92
CA GLN A 1112 -53.76 -40.38 7.57
C GLN A 1112 -52.28 -40.50 7.19
N GLN A 1113 -52.01 -40.41 5.89
CA GLN A 1113 -50.68 -40.36 5.30
C GLN A 1113 -50.60 -39.21 4.29
N LYS A 1114 -49.55 -38.39 4.41
CA LYS A 1114 -49.34 -37.16 3.62
C LYS A 1114 -47.95 -37.14 3.00
N ALA A 1115 -47.87 -36.82 1.71
CA ALA A 1115 -46.59 -36.48 1.08
C ALA A 1115 -46.15 -35.09 1.56
N ILE A 1116 -44.87 -34.94 1.86
CA ILE A 1116 -44.26 -33.69 2.32
C ILE A 1116 -42.97 -33.39 1.56
N GLU A 1117 -42.64 -32.13 1.41
CA GLU A 1117 -41.37 -31.64 0.89
C GLU A 1117 -40.82 -30.50 1.75
N ARG A 1118 -39.51 -30.21 1.65
CA ARG A 1118 -38.93 -29.04 2.33
C ARG A 1118 -39.41 -27.75 1.68
N LEU A 1119 -39.92 -26.85 2.50
CA LEU A 1119 -40.38 -25.54 2.04
C LEU A 1119 -39.20 -24.69 1.55
N VAL A 1120 -39.37 -24.04 0.41
CA VAL A 1120 -38.47 -22.99 -0.11
C VAL A 1120 -39.22 -21.67 -0.03
N TYR A 1121 -38.71 -20.73 0.76
CA TYR A 1121 -39.38 -19.48 1.09
C TYR A 1121 -38.86 -18.31 0.25
N ALA A 1122 -37.55 -18.24 -0.04
CA ALA A 1122 -36.95 -17.21 -0.88
C ALA A 1122 -35.56 -17.58 -1.42
N GLY A 1123 -35.31 -17.29 -2.70
CA GLY A 1123 -33.97 -17.24 -3.31
C GLY A 1123 -33.28 -18.58 -3.58
N PRO A 1124 -32.06 -18.55 -4.16
CA PRO A 1124 -31.29 -19.76 -4.52
C PRO A 1124 -30.57 -20.40 -3.32
N GLN A 1125 -30.39 -19.68 -2.19
CA GLN A 1125 -29.64 -20.16 -1.02
C GLN A 1125 -30.55 -20.89 -0.01
N GLN A 1126 -30.42 -22.22 0.04
CA GLN A 1126 -31.17 -23.13 0.92
C GLN A 1126 -30.32 -23.62 2.09
N THR A 1127 -30.91 -24.25 3.10
CA THR A 1127 -30.16 -24.79 4.25
C THR A 1127 -29.98 -26.31 4.16
N VAL A 1128 -28.76 -26.76 4.46
CA VAL A 1128 -28.43 -28.15 4.78
C VAL A 1128 -27.79 -28.20 6.16
N CYS A 1129 -28.24 -29.13 7.00
CA CYS A 1129 -27.66 -29.40 8.31
C CYS A 1129 -26.90 -30.73 8.31
N GLN A 1130 -26.02 -30.93 9.29
CA GLN A 1130 -25.27 -32.17 9.52
C GLN A 1130 -25.41 -32.61 10.97
#